data_AF-A0A2U3BZQ2-F1
#
_entry.id   AF-A0A2U3BZQ2-F1
#
_cell.length_a   1.000
_cell.length_b   1.000
_cell.length_c   1.000
_cell.angle_alpha   90.00
_cell.angle_beta   90.00
_cell.angle_gamma   90.00
#
_symmetry.space_group_name_H-M   'P 1'
#
loop_
_entity.id
_entity.type
_entity.pdbx_description
1 polymer ?
#
loop_
_entity_poly.entity_id
_entity_poly.type
_entity_poly.pdbx_seq_one_letter_code
_entity_poly.pdbx_strand_id
1 'polypeptide(L)'
;MRLPAQDWQLSPRTGWTRAHWEAVADRLLDALVPYASPGFARYDLPGRGSRSGPRSDGLEGFARSFLLASFRIAGALASATTRHPLPAHGPVEALITRYARGLTTGTDPSRPDAWPPIAERSQPMVEAASVAIGLHETRPWIWDRLDDRERLRVVEWLSGFTGKHTWDNNWRLFQVVVEQFLASVGAPYDREAIEGGLDRIEDWYVGEGWYSDGEGRHFDYYNAWALHFYPLLWSRIAASTPGRGADPARVAAYRERLRLFLDGYRYFFGADGAPVHQGRSLTYRFATAAPLWMGALADATPLAPGLTRRIASGTLRHFAERGAPDADGLLRLGWYGPFLPVTQTYSGPGSPYWASKGFLGLLLPATHPVWTERELPCPVEESDVTVALRGPGWLLHGTRRDGIVRLLNHGSDHEVAGGAGSGPPDGRAGADAATDAVVNAVTDAVAGDPHYAKLAYSSRTAPQSAPEAWRRGIDNHFALLSPDGAPSSRTAVHPIAVTSRAASSWHTARVETPGDAGRTRSATGTPSSVAYRVETTAMPYGAWEARVHRVRRVEPDAAAAPGLAGRRPAAGCAAPGHPLARHPAACRPAAREGGHALADAAEPVAATGDGWALVRRRDGLTSAVVGLHGWDAAAVEHAVDANAFGRHSAVPYLTAAGGQRDGGSGRAPEATPGGHVYVSLVGLSGVPLDEECLRRTREETAVEPTDGEVVIRFPDGTELRA
;
A
#
# COMPACT_ATOMS: atom_id res chain seq x y z
N MET A 1 21.64 -19.55 -4.58
CA MET A 1 21.82 -18.68 -5.76
C MET A 1 23.25 -18.20 -5.81
N ARG A 2 23.92 -18.33 -6.94
CA ARG A 2 25.23 -17.71 -7.13
C ARG A 2 25.02 -16.32 -7.73
N LEU A 3 25.01 -15.31 -6.87
CA LEU A 3 25.02 -13.91 -7.32
C LEU A 3 26.41 -13.55 -7.90
N PRO A 4 26.49 -12.57 -8.82
CA PRO A 4 27.77 -11.99 -9.23
C PRO A 4 28.56 -11.42 -8.04
N ALA A 5 29.85 -11.14 -8.26
CA ALA A 5 30.64 -10.42 -7.26
C ALA A 5 30.12 -8.99 -7.08
N GLN A 6 30.10 -8.51 -5.84
CA GLN A 6 29.69 -7.14 -5.53
C GLN A 6 30.72 -6.14 -6.07
N ASP A 7 30.25 -5.02 -6.59
CA ASP A 7 31.07 -3.90 -7.04
C ASP A 7 30.89 -2.70 -6.11
N TRP A 8 31.79 -2.58 -5.13
CA TRP A 8 31.76 -1.50 -4.14
C TRP A 8 32.35 -0.18 -4.65
N GLN A 9 33.01 -0.18 -5.82
CA GLN A 9 33.52 1.05 -6.42
C GLN A 9 32.38 1.79 -7.14
N LEU A 10 31.65 1.05 -7.99
CA LEU A 10 30.49 1.56 -8.72
C LEU A 10 29.26 1.69 -7.84
N SER A 11 29.01 0.70 -6.97
CA SER A 11 27.85 0.66 -6.07
C SER A 11 28.29 0.62 -4.60
N PRO A 12 28.86 1.71 -4.06
CA PRO A 12 29.39 1.78 -2.70
C PRO A 12 28.36 1.53 -1.57
N ARG A 13 27.05 1.52 -1.87
CA ARG A 13 26.02 1.29 -0.85
C ARG A 13 25.43 -0.10 -0.93
N THR A 14 25.11 -0.55 -2.14
CA THR A 14 24.46 -1.86 -2.32
C THR A 14 25.42 -2.95 -2.77
N GLY A 15 26.52 -2.60 -3.43
CA GLY A 15 27.41 -3.53 -4.15
C GLY A 15 26.75 -4.13 -5.41
N TRP A 16 25.50 -3.77 -5.72
CA TRP A 16 24.70 -4.40 -6.76
C TRP A 16 24.71 -3.59 -8.05
N THR A 17 24.77 -4.30 -9.17
CA THR A 17 24.92 -3.77 -10.53
C THR A 17 23.85 -4.38 -11.44
N ARG A 18 23.83 -3.99 -12.72
CA ARG A 18 22.93 -4.60 -13.73
C ARG A 18 23.04 -6.14 -13.75
N ALA A 19 24.24 -6.68 -13.59
CA ALA A 19 24.46 -8.14 -13.57
C ALA A 19 23.71 -8.84 -12.41
N HIS A 20 23.53 -8.16 -11.27
CA HIS A 20 22.75 -8.70 -10.15
C HIS A 20 21.26 -8.74 -10.50
N TRP A 21 20.74 -7.70 -11.17
CA TRP A 21 19.37 -7.68 -11.68
C TRP A 21 19.12 -8.78 -12.71
N GLU A 22 20.04 -8.98 -13.65
CA GLU A 22 20.00 -10.08 -14.63
C GLU A 22 20.01 -11.45 -13.93
N ALA A 23 20.90 -11.66 -12.95
CA ALA A 23 20.98 -12.93 -12.22
C ALA A 23 19.72 -13.24 -11.41
N VAL A 24 19.11 -12.23 -10.76
CA VAL A 24 17.83 -12.42 -10.05
C VAL A 24 16.70 -12.69 -11.05
N ALA A 25 16.65 -11.98 -12.18
CA ALA A 25 15.65 -12.22 -13.22
C ALA A 25 15.73 -13.66 -13.74
N ASP A 26 16.92 -14.12 -14.11
CA ASP A 26 17.15 -15.47 -14.63
C ASP A 26 16.76 -16.54 -13.59
N ARG A 27 17.11 -16.34 -12.31
CA ARG A 27 16.68 -17.24 -11.22
C ARG A 27 15.16 -17.34 -11.09
N LEU A 28 14.46 -16.20 -11.11
CA LEU A 28 13.00 -16.17 -10.98
C LEU A 28 12.33 -16.88 -12.17
N LEU A 29 12.86 -16.71 -13.38
CA LEU A 29 12.33 -17.35 -14.59
C LEU A 29 12.61 -18.85 -14.64
N ASP A 30 13.78 -19.29 -14.17
CA ASP A 30 14.16 -20.71 -14.15
C ASP A 30 13.42 -21.48 -13.05
N ALA A 31 13.18 -20.85 -11.89
CA ALA A 31 12.44 -21.46 -10.79
C ALA A 31 10.98 -21.83 -11.14
N LEU A 32 10.42 -21.20 -12.18
CA LEU A 32 9.07 -21.48 -12.66
C LEU A 32 8.98 -22.75 -13.52
N VAL A 33 10.08 -23.14 -14.19
CA VAL A 33 10.08 -24.24 -15.17
C VAL A 33 9.52 -25.57 -14.64
N PRO A 34 9.82 -26.00 -13.40
CA PRO A 34 9.26 -27.23 -12.85
C PRO A 34 7.73 -27.23 -12.71
N TYR A 35 7.10 -26.05 -12.74
CA TYR A 35 5.66 -25.85 -12.56
C TYR A 35 4.94 -25.52 -13.88
N ALA A 36 5.63 -25.59 -15.01
CA ALA A 36 5.06 -25.29 -16.30
C ALA A 36 4.09 -26.39 -16.76
N SER A 37 2.99 -26.00 -17.39
CA SER A 37 2.16 -26.92 -18.18
C SER A 37 2.96 -27.52 -19.35
N PRO A 38 2.53 -28.64 -19.96
CA PRO A 38 3.28 -29.28 -21.05
C PRO A 38 3.60 -28.39 -22.26
N GLY A 39 2.76 -27.39 -22.55
CA GLY A 39 2.99 -26.40 -23.59
C GLY A 39 3.57 -25.07 -23.10
N PHE A 40 3.97 -24.95 -21.83
CA PHE A 40 4.40 -23.71 -21.18
C PHE A 40 3.34 -22.59 -21.17
N ALA A 41 2.07 -22.92 -21.41
CA ALA A 41 0.98 -21.95 -21.37
C ALA A 41 0.66 -21.48 -19.95
N ARG A 42 0.81 -22.34 -18.94
CA ARG A 42 0.50 -22.01 -17.55
C ARG A 42 1.68 -22.35 -16.64
N TYR A 43 1.78 -21.65 -15.52
CA TYR A 43 2.67 -22.03 -14.41
C TYR A 43 1.85 -22.28 -13.15
N ASP A 44 1.59 -23.55 -12.86
CA ASP A 44 0.69 -24.00 -11.80
C ASP A 44 1.46 -24.08 -10.46
N LEU A 45 1.72 -22.91 -9.88
CA LEU A 45 2.58 -22.75 -8.69
C LEU A 45 1.91 -23.25 -7.39
N PRO A 46 2.69 -23.79 -6.44
CA PRO A 46 2.17 -24.28 -5.17
C PRO A 46 1.76 -23.13 -4.22
N GLY A 47 0.62 -23.28 -3.56
CA GLY A 47 0.14 -22.34 -2.54
C GLY A 47 -1.39 -22.24 -2.49
N ARG A 48 -1.91 -21.28 -1.72
CA ARG A 48 -3.34 -20.95 -1.69
C ARG A 48 -3.76 -20.37 -3.05
N GLY A 49 -4.73 -21.02 -3.72
CA GLY A 49 -5.34 -20.52 -4.95
C GLY A 49 -6.05 -19.18 -4.77
N SER A 50 -6.19 -18.41 -5.85
CA SER A 50 -7.07 -17.25 -5.85
C SER A 50 -8.54 -17.66 -6.00
N ARG A 51 -9.45 -16.73 -5.73
CA ARG A 51 -10.88 -16.88 -6.06
C ARG A 51 -11.17 -17.08 -7.56
N SER A 52 -10.21 -16.78 -8.45
CA SER A 52 -10.37 -16.95 -9.90
C SER A 52 -10.05 -18.37 -10.39
N GLY A 53 -9.57 -19.24 -9.49
CA GLY A 53 -9.36 -20.66 -9.74
C GLY A 53 -8.05 -20.99 -10.46
N PRO A 54 -7.66 -22.28 -10.46
CA PRO A 54 -6.31 -22.73 -10.80
C PRO A 54 -5.91 -22.43 -12.25
N ARG A 55 -6.85 -22.45 -13.21
CA ARG A 55 -6.54 -22.10 -14.61
C ARG A 55 -6.17 -20.63 -14.77
N SER A 56 -6.83 -19.74 -14.03
CA SER A 56 -6.51 -18.31 -14.02
C SER A 56 -5.20 -18.05 -13.29
N ASP A 57 -4.96 -18.75 -12.17
CA ASP A 57 -3.69 -18.68 -11.42
C ASP A 57 -2.50 -19.14 -12.28
N GLY A 58 -2.70 -20.16 -13.11
CA GLY A 58 -1.70 -20.64 -14.06
C GLY A 58 -1.39 -19.63 -15.18
N LEU A 59 -2.43 -18.96 -15.73
CA LEU A 59 -2.26 -17.84 -16.67
C LEU A 59 -1.54 -16.66 -16.00
N GLU A 60 -1.89 -16.35 -14.75
CA GLU A 60 -1.23 -15.32 -13.95
C GLU A 60 0.28 -15.57 -13.84
N GLY A 61 0.67 -16.81 -13.53
CA GLY A 61 2.06 -17.23 -13.53
C GLY A 61 2.75 -17.03 -14.89
N PHE A 62 2.05 -17.31 -15.99
CA PHE A 62 2.59 -17.08 -17.34
C PHE A 62 2.76 -15.59 -17.64
N ALA A 63 1.68 -14.81 -17.54
CA ALA A 63 1.67 -13.43 -17.98
C ALA A 63 2.67 -12.56 -17.19
N ARG A 64 2.74 -12.76 -15.87
CA ARG A 64 3.63 -11.97 -15.00
C ARG A 64 5.09 -12.37 -15.14
N SER A 65 5.38 -13.65 -15.40
CA SER A 65 6.75 -14.08 -15.72
C SER A 65 7.16 -13.71 -17.14
N PHE A 66 6.22 -13.72 -18.10
CA PHE A 66 6.46 -13.23 -19.46
C PHE A 66 6.83 -11.76 -19.47
N LEU A 67 6.22 -10.94 -18.61
CA LEU A 67 6.63 -9.55 -18.42
C LEU A 67 8.11 -9.43 -18.04
N LEU A 68 8.58 -10.23 -17.06
CA LEU A 68 10.00 -10.27 -16.69
C LEU A 68 10.90 -10.76 -17.83
N ALA A 69 10.50 -11.86 -18.49
CA ALA A 69 11.22 -12.42 -19.61
C ALA A 69 11.34 -11.41 -20.75
N SER A 70 10.30 -10.62 -21.01
CA SER A 70 10.29 -9.61 -22.06
C SER A 70 11.35 -8.53 -21.83
N PHE A 71 11.47 -8.02 -20.60
CA PHE A 71 12.49 -7.05 -20.24
C PHE A 71 13.90 -7.64 -20.34
N ARG A 72 14.05 -8.91 -19.94
CA ARG A 72 15.32 -9.64 -20.00
C ARG A 72 15.77 -9.93 -21.43
N ILE A 73 14.84 -10.29 -22.33
CA ILE A 73 15.09 -10.53 -23.76
C ILE A 73 15.45 -9.21 -24.43
N ALA A 74 14.58 -8.20 -24.34
CA ALA A 74 14.78 -6.91 -24.99
C ALA A 74 16.07 -6.22 -24.52
N GLY A 75 16.33 -6.23 -23.20
CA GLY A 75 17.54 -5.67 -22.61
C GLY A 75 18.85 -6.36 -23.04
N ALA A 76 18.80 -7.65 -23.32
CA ALA A 76 19.97 -8.40 -23.82
C ALA A 76 20.21 -8.18 -25.31
N LEU A 77 19.14 -7.94 -26.07
CA LEU A 77 19.16 -7.87 -27.53
C LEU A 77 19.12 -6.44 -28.07
N ALA A 78 18.98 -5.43 -27.22
CA ALA A 78 19.00 -4.02 -27.59
C ALA A 78 20.26 -3.61 -28.38
N SER A 79 21.40 -4.28 -28.16
CA SER A 79 22.66 -4.05 -28.90
C SER A 79 22.91 -5.05 -30.02
N ALA A 80 22.12 -6.12 -30.12
CA ALA A 80 22.21 -7.08 -31.19
C ALA A 80 21.50 -6.49 -32.42
N THR A 81 22.27 -5.92 -33.36
CA THR A 81 21.73 -5.63 -34.69
C THR A 81 21.06 -6.91 -35.21
N THR A 82 19.84 -6.80 -35.72
CA THR A 82 19.02 -7.89 -36.32
C THR A 82 19.71 -8.73 -37.41
N ARG A 83 20.97 -8.40 -37.73
CA ARG A 83 21.84 -9.04 -38.73
C ARG A 83 22.81 -10.09 -38.16
N HIS A 84 22.95 -10.25 -36.84
CA HIS A 84 23.72 -11.35 -36.26
C HIS A 84 22.78 -12.39 -35.62
N PRO A 85 22.80 -13.65 -36.07
CA PRO A 85 22.04 -14.72 -35.42
C PRO A 85 22.42 -14.81 -33.95
N LEU A 86 21.42 -15.01 -33.09
CA LEU A 86 21.65 -15.33 -31.69
C LEU A 86 22.53 -16.60 -31.59
N PRO A 87 23.41 -16.72 -30.59
CA PRO A 87 24.07 -17.99 -30.30
C PRO A 87 22.98 -19.04 -30.15
N ALA A 88 23.00 -20.06 -31.01
CA ALA A 88 22.09 -21.17 -30.90
C ALA A 88 22.22 -21.76 -29.47
N HIS A 89 21.09 -21.90 -28.78
CA HIS A 89 21.00 -22.48 -27.43
C HIS A 89 21.51 -21.61 -26.26
N GLY A 90 21.58 -20.28 -26.42
CA GLY A 90 21.80 -19.36 -25.29
C GLY A 90 20.56 -19.18 -24.37
N PRO A 91 20.74 -18.66 -23.13
CA PRO A 91 19.64 -18.50 -22.16
C PRO A 91 18.52 -17.57 -22.68
N VAL A 92 18.85 -16.53 -23.44
CA VAL A 92 17.85 -15.62 -24.04
C VAL A 92 17.02 -16.30 -25.12
N GLU A 93 17.64 -17.14 -25.96
CA GLU A 93 16.92 -17.92 -27.00
C GLU A 93 15.97 -18.95 -26.37
N ALA A 94 16.37 -19.55 -25.24
CA ALA A 94 15.51 -20.44 -24.47
C ALA A 94 14.28 -19.71 -23.92
N LEU A 95 14.42 -18.45 -23.48
CA LEU A 95 13.27 -17.62 -23.06
C LEU A 95 12.34 -17.32 -24.24
N ILE A 96 12.88 -16.88 -25.39
CA ILE A 96 12.09 -16.61 -26.61
C ILE A 96 11.27 -17.85 -26.98
N THR A 97 11.94 -19.01 -27.10
CA THR A 97 11.29 -20.28 -27.46
C THR A 97 10.21 -20.68 -26.47
N ARG A 98 10.50 -20.60 -25.17
CA ARG A 98 9.58 -20.97 -24.08
C ARG A 98 8.31 -20.13 -24.11
N TYR A 99 8.45 -18.81 -24.16
CA TYR A 99 7.30 -17.90 -24.09
C TYR A 99 6.53 -17.80 -25.40
N ALA A 100 7.17 -17.95 -26.56
CA ALA A 100 6.46 -18.08 -27.83
C ALA A 100 5.57 -19.33 -27.84
N ARG A 101 6.11 -20.49 -27.42
CA ARG A 101 5.34 -21.74 -27.32
C ARG A 101 4.19 -21.65 -26.30
N GLY A 102 4.47 -21.05 -25.14
CA GLY A 102 3.46 -20.86 -24.10
C GLY A 102 2.32 -19.95 -24.54
N LEU A 103 2.64 -18.86 -25.24
CA LEU A 103 1.67 -17.95 -25.83
C LEU A 103 0.78 -18.67 -26.84
N THR A 104 1.36 -19.35 -27.85
CA THR A 104 0.57 -19.97 -28.92
C THR A 104 -0.26 -21.15 -28.44
N THR A 105 0.21 -21.87 -27.43
CA THR A 105 -0.55 -22.92 -26.74
C THR A 105 -1.67 -22.32 -25.90
N GLY A 106 -1.37 -21.26 -25.14
CA GLY A 106 -2.32 -20.64 -24.22
C GLY A 106 -3.52 -20.00 -24.93
N THR A 107 -3.30 -19.42 -26.10
CA THR A 107 -4.37 -18.78 -26.89
C THR A 107 -5.14 -19.77 -27.78
N ASP A 108 -4.77 -21.06 -27.81
CA ASP A 108 -5.48 -22.07 -28.59
C ASP A 108 -6.50 -22.81 -27.70
N PRO A 109 -7.82 -22.55 -27.85
CA PRO A 109 -8.84 -23.13 -26.99
C PRO A 109 -8.99 -24.66 -27.12
N SER A 110 -8.39 -25.28 -28.14
CA SER A 110 -8.38 -26.74 -28.31
C SER A 110 -7.35 -27.43 -27.40
N ARG A 111 -6.42 -26.68 -26.81
CA ARG A 111 -5.34 -27.22 -25.99
C ARG A 111 -5.80 -27.46 -24.55
N PRO A 112 -5.33 -28.53 -23.88
CA PRO A 112 -5.68 -28.81 -22.48
C PRO A 112 -5.15 -27.75 -21.51
N ASP A 113 -4.05 -27.09 -21.87
CA ASP A 113 -3.44 -26.01 -21.10
C ASP A 113 -3.82 -24.61 -21.58
N ALA A 114 -4.86 -24.48 -22.41
CA ALA A 114 -5.40 -23.21 -22.86
C ALA A 114 -5.77 -22.27 -21.70
N TRP A 115 -5.62 -20.97 -21.95
CA TRP A 115 -6.03 -19.91 -21.05
C TRP A 115 -7.55 -19.79 -20.99
N PRO A 116 -8.09 -19.35 -19.84
CA PRO A 116 -9.48 -18.92 -19.79
C PRO A 116 -9.71 -17.75 -20.79
N PRO A 117 -10.90 -17.68 -21.41
CA PRO A 117 -11.25 -16.51 -22.21
C PRO A 117 -11.33 -15.28 -21.32
N ILE A 118 -11.01 -14.11 -21.88
CA ILE A 118 -11.30 -12.84 -21.22
C ILE A 118 -12.82 -12.70 -21.14
N ALA A 119 -13.36 -12.49 -19.94
CA ALA A 119 -14.79 -12.25 -19.67
C ALA A 119 -14.97 -10.96 -18.85
N GLU A 120 -16.20 -10.49 -18.71
CA GLU A 120 -16.51 -9.22 -18.02
C GLU A 120 -15.94 -9.24 -16.59
N ARG A 121 -15.14 -8.22 -16.24
CA ARG A 121 -14.49 -8.06 -14.92
C ARG A 121 -13.71 -9.30 -14.44
N SER A 122 -13.21 -10.11 -15.37
CA SER A 122 -12.47 -11.33 -15.06
C SER A 122 -10.96 -11.07 -14.92
N GLN A 123 -10.28 -11.90 -14.12
CA GLN A 123 -8.83 -11.82 -13.90
C GLN A 123 -7.99 -11.88 -15.20
N PRO A 124 -8.36 -12.65 -16.25
CA PRO A 124 -7.63 -12.63 -17.53
C PRO A 124 -7.49 -11.25 -18.18
N MET A 125 -8.40 -10.30 -17.92
CA MET A 125 -8.25 -8.90 -18.37
C MET A 125 -6.96 -8.28 -17.82
N VAL A 126 -6.66 -8.54 -16.55
CA VAL A 126 -5.49 -8.01 -15.85
C VAL A 126 -4.21 -8.59 -16.47
N GLU A 127 -4.20 -9.89 -16.72
CA GLU A 127 -3.03 -10.60 -17.25
C GLU A 127 -2.74 -10.27 -18.71
N ALA A 128 -3.77 -10.00 -19.50
CA ALA A 128 -3.64 -9.61 -20.90
C ALA A 128 -2.79 -8.35 -21.11
N ALA A 129 -2.81 -7.38 -20.18
CA ALA A 129 -1.96 -6.21 -20.25
C ALA A 129 -0.47 -6.56 -20.17
N SER A 130 -0.09 -7.50 -19.30
CA SER A 130 1.30 -8.00 -19.23
C SER A 130 1.71 -8.73 -20.51
N VAL A 131 0.79 -9.51 -21.10
CA VAL A 131 1.02 -10.18 -22.39
C VAL A 131 1.23 -9.16 -23.51
N ALA A 132 0.38 -8.13 -23.60
CA ALA A 132 0.49 -7.07 -24.60
C ALA A 132 1.80 -6.29 -24.48
N ILE A 133 2.20 -5.91 -23.27
CA ILE A 133 3.51 -5.26 -23.02
C ILE A 133 4.65 -6.18 -23.42
N GLY A 134 4.60 -7.46 -23.00
CA GLY A 134 5.65 -8.41 -23.31
C GLY A 134 5.82 -8.62 -24.81
N LEU A 135 4.70 -8.72 -25.55
CA LEU A 135 4.67 -8.81 -27.01
C LEU A 135 5.24 -7.56 -27.68
N HIS A 136 4.91 -6.37 -27.18
CA HIS A 136 5.46 -5.12 -27.71
C HIS A 136 6.98 -5.05 -27.53
N GLU A 137 7.47 -5.24 -26.31
CA GLU A 137 8.90 -5.11 -26.00
C GLU A 137 9.74 -6.23 -26.66
N THR A 138 9.13 -7.38 -27.00
CA THR A 138 9.80 -8.49 -27.70
C THR A 138 9.42 -8.65 -29.17
N ARG A 139 8.72 -7.67 -29.76
CA ARG A 139 8.05 -7.79 -31.07
C ARG A 139 8.92 -8.43 -32.16
N PRO A 140 10.19 -8.00 -32.39
CA PRO A 140 11.03 -8.57 -33.46
C PRO A 140 11.44 -10.04 -33.25
N TRP A 141 11.35 -10.54 -32.02
CA TRP A 141 11.82 -11.88 -31.64
C TRP A 141 10.69 -12.87 -31.40
N ILE A 142 9.50 -12.40 -31.02
CA ILE A 142 8.33 -13.24 -30.77
C ILE A 142 7.23 -12.93 -31.78
N TRP A 143 6.53 -11.80 -31.65
CA TRP A 143 5.33 -11.48 -32.45
C TRP A 143 5.57 -11.56 -33.97
N ASP A 144 6.64 -10.93 -34.47
CA ASP A 144 6.94 -10.89 -35.91
C ASP A 144 7.36 -12.27 -36.46
N ARG A 145 7.70 -13.24 -35.58
CA ARG A 145 8.10 -14.61 -35.96
C ARG A 145 6.98 -15.64 -35.86
N LEU A 146 5.85 -15.29 -35.24
CA LEU A 146 4.65 -16.14 -35.23
C LEU A 146 4.08 -16.29 -36.63
N ASP A 147 3.49 -17.43 -36.95
CA ASP A 147 2.73 -17.60 -38.19
C ASP A 147 1.39 -16.85 -38.16
N ASP A 148 0.74 -16.69 -39.31
CA ASP A 148 -0.50 -15.91 -39.41
C ASP A 148 -1.65 -16.52 -38.58
N ARG A 149 -1.70 -17.85 -38.42
CA ARG A 149 -2.73 -18.51 -37.61
C ARG A 149 -2.48 -18.28 -36.12
N GLU A 150 -1.23 -18.33 -35.69
CA GLU A 150 -0.80 -18.02 -34.33
C GLU A 150 -1.09 -16.56 -33.97
N ARG A 151 -0.72 -15.62 -34.85
CA ARG A 151 -1.03 -14.19 -34.65
C ARG A 151 -2.54 -13.96 -34.54
N LEU A 152 -3.34 -14.62 -35.39
CA LEU A 152 -4.80 -14.52 -35.34
C LEU A 152 -5.35 -14.99 -33.99
N ARG A 153 -4.92 -16.15 -33.47
CA ARG A 153 -5.38 -16.64 -32.16
C ARG A 153 -5.02 -15.71 -31.01
N VAL A 154 -3.82 -15.13 -31.05
CA VAL A 154 -3.39 -14.15 -30.04
C VAL A 154 -4.26 -12.88 -30.11
N VAL A 155 -4.55 -12.39 -31.32
CA VAL A 155 -5.47 -11.26 -31.53
C VAL A 155 -6.87 -11.59 -31.05
N GLU A 156 -7.39 -12.78 -31.33
CA GLU A 156 -8.73 -13.21 -30.92
C GLU A 156 -8.85 -13.27 -29.38
N TRP A 157 -7.83 -13.79 -28.69
CA TRP A 157 -7.81 -13.83 -27.24
C TRP A 157 -7.74 -12.43 -26.62
N LEU A 158 -6.85 -11.56 -27.12
CA LEU A 158 -6.71 -10.16 -26.65
C LEU A 158 -7.94 -9.30 -26.98
N SER A 159 -8.58 -9.52 -28.13
CA SER A 159 -9.85 -8.87 -28.53
C SER A 159 -11.02 -9.28 -27.62
N GLY A 160 -10.80 -10.21 -26.68
CA GLY A 160 -11.77 -10.51 -25.64
C GLY A 160 -12.14 -9.31 -24.76
N PHE A 161 -11.45 -8.17 -24.85
CA PHE A 161 -11.91 -6.90 -24.24
C PHE A 161 -13.10 -6.25 -24.94
N THR A 162 -13.27 -6.45 -26.25
CA THR A 162 -14.28 -5.73 -27.03
C THR A 162 -15.67 -5.94 -26.44
N GLY A 163 -16.34 -4.84 -26.13
CA GLY A 163 -17.69 -4.83 -25.56
C GLY A 163 -17.79 -5.24 -24.09
N LYS A 164 -16.68 -5.36 -23.35
CA LYS A 164 -16.69 -5.74 -21.92
C LYS A 164 -16.32 -4.60 -21.01
N HIS A 165 -16.86 -4.62 -19.79
CA HIS A 165 -16.58 -3.62 -18.77
C HIS A 165 -15.47 -4.07 -17.81
N THR A 166 -14.64 -3.11 -17.42
CA THR A 166 -13.70 -3.24 -16.32
C THR A 166 -14.28 -2.65 -15.03
N TRP A 167 -13.61 -2.88 -13.90
CA TRP A 167 -13.82 -2.05 -12.72
C TRP A 167 -13.34 -0.61 -12.99
N ASP A 168 -13.95 0.35 -12.30
CA ASP A 168 -13.67 1.78 -12.50
C ASP A 168 -12.52 2.27 -11.61
N ASN A 169 -11.36 1.67 -11.84
CA ASN A 169 -10.09 1.95 -11.19
C ASN A 169 -8.95 1.63 -12.18
N ASN A 170 -7.73 1.38 -11.71
CA ASN A 170 -6.58 1.00 -12.52
C ASN A 170 -6.85 -0.09 -13.59
N TRP A 171 -7.91 -0.90 -13.47
CA TRP A 171 -8.32 -1.85 -14.49
C TRP A 171 -8.62 -1.22 -15.86
N ARG A 172 -9.06 0.05 -15.89
CA ARG A 172 -9.23 0.82 -17.14
C ARG A 172 -7.94 0.86 -17.97
N LEU A 173 -6.79 0.95 -17.30
CA LEU A 173 -5.50 1.06 -17.96
C LEU A 173 -5.03 -0.28 -18.57
N PHE A 174 -5.52 -1.42 -18.09
CA PHE A 174 -5.26 -2.71 -18.72
C PHE A 174 -5.88 -2.77 -20.12
N GLN A 175 -7.13 -2.33 -20.24
CA GLN A 175 -7.83 -2.25 -21.53
C GLN A 175 -7.11 -1.30 -22.48
N VAL A 176 -6.75 -0.09 -22.02
CA VAL A 176 -6.00 0.90 -22.81
C VAL A 176 -4.74 0.29 -23.43
N VAL A 177 -3.95 -0.44 -22.65
CA VAL A 177 -2.69 -1.04 -23.11
C VAL A 177 -2.92 -2.17 -24.12
N VAL A 178 -3.94 -3.01 -23.89
CA VAL A 178 -4.27 -4.13 -24.79
C VAL A 178 -4.81 -3.61 -26.13
N GLU A 179 -5.77 -2.68 -26.10
CA GLU A 179 -6.33 -2.06 -27.31
C GLU A 179 -5.24 -1.31 -28.09
N GLN A 180 -4.34 -0.62 -27.40
CA GLN A 180 -3.21 0.06 -28.06
C GLN A 180 -2.23 -0.92 -28.71
N PHE A 181 -1.99 -2.10 -28.11
CA PHE A 181 -1.19 -3.14 -28.73
C PHE A 181 -1.88 -3.68 -30.00
N LEU A 182 -3.18 -3.99 -29.94
CA LEU A 182 -3.97 -4.42 -31.10
C LEU A 182 -3.86 -3.40 -32.25
N ALA A 183 -4.01 -2.11 -31.94
CA ALA A 183 -3.80 -1.03 -32.90
C ALA A 183 -2.38 -1.04 -33.50
N SER A 184 -1.35 -1.25 -32.69
CA SER A 184 0.07 -1.25 -33.12
C SER A 184 0.44 -2.40 -34.08
N VAL A 185 -0.35 -3.47 -34.10
CA VAL A 185 -0.15 -4.63 -34.99
C VAL A 185 -1.16 -4.66 -36.15
N GLY A 186 -2.03 -3.65 -36.26
CA GLY A 186 -3.04 -3.54 -37.32
C GLY A 186 -4.25 -4.45 -37.13
N ALA A 187 -4.46 -4.99 -35.93
CA ALA A 187 -5.66 -5.76 -35.60
C ALA A 187 -6.86 -4.83 -35.32
N PRO A 188 -8.10 -5.33 -35.37
CA PRO A 188 -9.27 -4.59 -34.88
C PRO A 188 -9.06 -4.18 -33.41
N TYR A 189 -9.43 -2.95 -33.08
CA TYR A 189 -9.30 -2.39 -31.73
C TYR A 189 -10.42 -1.36 -31.49
N ASP A 190 -10.70 -1.09 -30.22
CA ASP A 190 -11.64 -0.07 -29.79
C ASP A 190 -10.90 1.23 -29.42
N ARG A 191 -11.03 2.22 -30.30
CA ARG A 191 -10.43 3.55 -30.10
C ARG A 191 -11.08 4.29 -28.93
N GLU A 192 -12.40 4.21 -28.79
CA GLU A 192 -13.13 4.91 -27.75
C GLU A 192 -12.78 4.35 -26.37
N ALA A 193 -12.48 3.05 -26.27
CA ALA A 193 -11.96 2.45 -25.05
C ALA A 193 -10.57 2.99 -24.66
N ILE A 194 -9.68 3.22 -25.63
CA ILE A 194 -8.36 3.84 -25.38
C ILE A 194 -8.55 5.27 -24.89
N GLU A 195 -9.27 6.10 -25.65
CA GLU A 195 -9.47 7.52 -25.34
C GLU A 195 -10.23 7.69 -24.01
N GLY A 196 -11.32 6.96 -23.81
CA GLY A 196 -12.11 7.01 -22.59
C GLY A 196 -11.36 6.51 -21.35
N GLY A 197 -10.52 5.48 -21.47
CA GLY A 197 -9.67 5.02 -20.35
C GLY A 197 -8.59 6.03 -19.98
N LEU A 198 -7.98 6.68 -20.97
CA LEU A 198 -6.99 7.74 -20.75
C LEU A 198 -7.63 9.05 -20.27
N ASP A 199 -8.88 9.33 -20.60
CA ASP A 199 -9.61 10.47 -20.04
C ASP A 199 -10.04 10.17 -18.60
N ARG A 200 -10.44 8.93 -18.31
CA ARG A 200 -10.88 8.53 -16.98
C ARG A 200 -9.80 8.62 -15.91
N ILE A 201 -8.53 8.35 -16.24
CA ILE A 201 -7.42 8.50 -15.28
C ILE A 201 -7.22 9.97 -14.85
N GLU A 202 -7.61 10.94 -15.69
CA GLU A 202 -7.50 12.36 -15.37
C GLU A 202 -8.41 12.75 -14.21
N ASP A 203 -9.59 12.15 -14.12
CA ASP A 203 -10.55 12.38 -13.03
C ASP A 203 -10.01 11.95 -11.66
N TRP A 204 -9.04 11.04 -11.64
CA TRP A 204 -8.45 10.51 -10.41
C TRP A 204 -7.23 11.30 -9.95
N TYR A 205 -6.72 12.25 -10.75
CA TYR A 205 -5.52 13.00 -10.38
C TYR A 205 -5.81 14.00 -9.26
N VAL A 206 -5.11 13.85 -8.13
CA VAL A 206 -5.30 14.69 -6.92
C VAL A 206 -4.17 15.69 -6.68
N GLY A 207 -3.26 15.84 -7.64
CA GLY A 207 -2.09 16.73 -7.53
C GLY A 207 -0.81 16.01 -7.08
N GLU A 208 0.33 16.69 -7.23
CA GLU A 208 1.66 16.22 -6.79
C GLU A 208 2.08 14.83 -7.33
N GLY A 209 1.49 14.41 -8.44
CA GLY A 209 1.77 13.08 -9.03
C GLY A 209 0.94 11.95 -8.44
N TRP A 210 -0.05 12.21 -7.57
CA TRP A 210 -0.89 11.19 -6.96
C TRP A 210 -2.25 11.07 -7.63
N TYR A 211 -2.78 9.85 -7.61
CA TYR A 211 -4.09 9.48 -8.13
C TYR A 211 -4.87 8.69 -7.08
N SER A 212 -6.19 8.90 -7.02
CA SER A 212 -7.09 8.25 -6.05
C SER A 212 -7.41 6.78 -6.35
N ASP A 213 -7.10 6.31 -7.57
CA ASP A 213 -7.42 4.97 -8.09
C ASP A 213 -8.92 4.63 -8.06
N GLY A 214 -9.75 5.50 -8.64
CA GLY A 214 -11.21 5.38 -8.60
C GLY A 214 -11.84 6.35 -7.59
N GLU A 215 -13.10 6.06 -7.26
CA GLU A 215 -13.84 6.77 -6.20
C GLU A 215 -13.32 6.34 -4.82
N GLY A 216 -12.93 7.30 -3.98
CA GLY A 216 -12.37 7.05 -2.65
C GLY A 216 -10.97 7.64 -2.49
N ARG A 217 -10.24 7.20 -1.45
CA ARG A 217 -8.87 7.65 -1.16
C ARG A 217 -7.90 6.46 -1.09
N HIS A 218 -7.81 5.73 -2.19
CA HIS A 218 -6.99 4.51 -2.32
C HIS A 218 -5.52 4.83 -2.66
N PHE A 219 -4.84 5.55 -1.77
CA PHE A 219 -3.41 5.82 -1.94
C PHE A 219 -2.58 4.66 -1.42
N ASP A 220 -1.93 3.96 -2.35
CA ASP A 220 -0.98 2.89 -2.11
C ASP A 220 0.03 2.83 -3.28
N TYR A 221 0.83 1.76 -3.32
CA TYR A 221 1.82 1.55 -4.37
C TYR A 221 1.25 1.24 -5.77
N TYR A 222 -0.06 1.08 -5.98
CA TYR A 222 -0.62 1.11 -7.35
C TYR A 222 -0.39 2.45 -8.03
N ASN A 223 -0.23 3.55 -7.29
CA ASN A 223 0.28 4.79 -7.87
C ASN A 223 1.62 4.56 -8.58
N ALA A 224 2.55 3.89 -7.92
CA ALA A 224 3.88 3.57 -8.43
C ALA A 224 3.85 2.59 -9.63
N TRP A 225 3.24 1.42 -9.47
CA TRP A 225 3.37 0.31 -10.44
C TRP A 225 2.15 0.09 -11.35
N ALA A 226 1.14 0.95 -11.29
CA ALA A 226 0.01 0.94 -12.21
C ALA A 226 -0.26 2.32 -12.81
N LEU A 227 -0.58 3.32 -11.99
CA LEU A 227 -1.05 4.63 -12.47
C LEU A 227 0.05 5.48 -13.12
N HIS A 228 1.32 5.28 -12.75
CA HIS A 228 2.46 5.82 -13.50
C HIS A 228 3.06 4.84 -14.52
N PHE A 229 2.80 3.54 -14.34
CA PHE A 229 3.41 2.49 -15.16
C PHE A 229 2.70 2.33 -16.50
N TYR A 230 1.39 2.13 -16.50
CA TYR A 230 0.64 1.83 -17.72
C TYR A 230 0.51 3.01 -18.68
N PRO A 231 0.28 4.27 -18.24
CA PRO A 231 0.19 5.37 -19.20
C PRO A 231 1.50 5.61 -19.97
N LEU A 232 2.65 5.45 -19.32
CA LEU A 232 3.94 5.62 -19.99
C LEU A 232 4.29 4.43 -20.89
N LEU A 233 3.95 3.19 -20.51
CA LEU A 233 4.06 2.04 -21.44
C LEU A 233 3.10 2.16 -22.61
N TRP A 234 1.86 2.59 -22.39
CA TRP A 234 0.91 2.90 -23.44
C TRP A 234 1.52 3.89 -24.45
N SER A 235 2.15 4.96 -23.98
CA SER A 235 2.76 5.96 -24.86
C SER A 235 3.88 5.38 -25.74
N ARG A 236 4.64 4.39 -25.22
CA ARG A 236 5.67 3.66 -25.99
C ARG A 236 5.05 2.80 -27.07
N ILE A 237 3.99 2.06 -26.74
CA ILE A 237 3.25 1.25 -27.71
C ILE A 237 2.65 2.15 -28.79
N ALA A 238 2.01 3.24 -28.40
CA ALA A 238 1.42 4.23 -29.29
C ALA A 238 2.44 4.88 -30.22
N ALA A 239 3.67 5.14 -29.76
CA ALA A 239 4.75 5.65 -30.62
C ALA A 239 5.15 4.67 -31.74
N SER A 240 4.87 3.37 -31.59
CA SER A 240 5.11 2.35 -32.62
C SER A 240 3.91 2.07 -33.52
N THR A 241 2.75 2.69 -33.26
CA THR A 241 1.52 2.45 -34.01
C THR A 241 1.56 3.18 -35.36
N PRO A 242 1.39 2.50 -36.50
CA PRO A 242 1.42 3.13 -37.82
C PRO A 242 0.34 4.22 -37.98
N GLY A 243 0.73 5.39 -38.51
CA GLY A 243 -0.18 6.47 -38.86
C GLY A 243 -0.82 7.21 -37.66
N ARG A 244 -0.46 6.86 -36.42
CA ARG A 244 -1.00 7.48 -35.20
C ARG A 244 0.03 7.43 -34.07
N GLY A 245 0.47 8.59 -33.60
CA GLY A 245 1.25 8.71 -32.36
C GLY A 245 0.36 9.06 -31.16
N ALA A 246 0.89 8.90 -29.95
CA ALA A 246 0.29 9.46 -28.76
C ALA A 246 0.24 11.00 -28.85
N ASP A 247 -0.79 11.61 -28.27
CA ASP A 247 -0.85 13.07 -28.08
C ASP A 247 0.38 13.55 -27.27
N PRO A 248 1.27 14.37 -27.85
CA PRO A 248 2.47 14.84 -27.16
C PRO A 248 2.17 15.61 -25.87
N ALA A 249 1.06 16.35 -25.82
CA ALA A 249 0.67 17.11 -24.62
C ALA A 249 0.31 16.17 -23.46
N ARG A 250 -0.45 15.11 -23.76
CA ARG A 250 -0.79 14.07 -22.78
C ARG A 250 0.45 13.32 -22.27
N VAL A 251 1.36 12.96 -23.18
CA VAL A 251 2.62 12.29 -22.80
C VAL A 251 3.48 13.20 -21.92
N ALA A 252 3.58 14.49 -22.25
CA ALA A 252 4.29 15.47 -21.43
C ALA A 252 3.66 15.60 -20.03
N ALA A 253 2.33 15.62 -19.93
CA ALA A 253 1.62 15.63 -18.66
C ALA A 253 1.92 14.39 -17.81
N TYR A 254 1.92 13.19 -18.40
CA TYR A 254 2.27 11.96 -17.67
C TYR A 254 3.72 11.93 -17.21
N ARG A 255 4.67 12.40 -18.03
CA ARG A 255 6.07 12.55 -17.64
C ARG A 255 6.22 13.53 -16.47
N GLU A 256 5.55 14.67 -16.54
CA GLU A 256 5.59 15.67 -15.46
C GLU A 256 4.98 15.13 -14.15
N ARG A 257 3.87 14.41 -14.22
CA ARG A 257 3.24 13.81 -13.04
C ARG A 257 4.11 12.71 -12.42
N LEU A 258 4.79 11.89 -13.23
CA LEU A 258 5.78 10.93 -12.72
C LEU A 258 6.97 11.66 -12.07
N ARG A 259 7.45 12.75 -12.68
CA ARG A 259 8.54 13.56 -12.11
C ARG A 259 8.18 14.09 -10.73
N LEU A 260 6.98 14.65 -10.57
CA LEU A 260 6.46 15.12 -9.28
C LEU A 260 6.30 13.97 -8.27
N PHE A 261 5.76 12.84 -8.71
CA PHE A 261 5.62 11.66 -7.86
C PHE A 261 6.98 11.17 -7.34
N LEU A 262 7.99 11.07 -8.21
CA LEU A 262 9.33 10.62 -7.85
C LEU A 262 10.07 11.57 -6.90
N ASP A 263 9.74 12.86 -6.91
CA ASP A 263 10.29 13.84 -5.97
C ASP A 263 9.90 13.52 -4.51
N GLY A 264 8.66 13.08 -4.28
CA GLY A 264 8.20 12.57 -2.98
C GLY A 264 8.54 11.09 -2.75
N TYR A 265 8.45 10.25 -3.78
CA TYR A 265 8.58 8.79 -3.67
C TYR A 265 9.96 8.34 -3.19
N ARG A 266 11.03 9.10 -3.49
CA ARG A 266 12.40 8.79 -3.02
C ARG A 266 12.53 8.69 -1.50
N TYR A 267 11.60 9.26 -0.73
CA TYR A 267 11.61 9.25 0.72
C TYR A 267 10.88 8.05 1.35
N PHE A 268 10.29 7.14 0.56
CA PHE A 268 9.59 5.95 1.06
C PHE A 268 10.53 4.78 1.45
N PHE A 269 11.85 4.95 1.34
CA PHE A 269 12.82 3.86 1.47
C PHE A 269 13.77 4.09 2.63
N GLY A 270 13.87 3.11 3.53
CA GLY A 270 14.85 3.10 4.61
C GLY A 270 16.29 2.89 4.10
N ALA A 271 17.27 3.16 4.95
CA ALA A 271 18.69 2.99 4.61
C ALA A 271 19.03 1.52 4.25
N ASP A 272 18.32 0.55 4.82
CA ASP A 272 18.48 -0.88 4.51
C ASP A 272 17.74 -1.32 3.23
N GLY A 273 17.19 -0.38 2.45
CA GLY A 273 16.45 -0.62 1.23
C GLY A 273 14.98 -1.02 1.43
N ALA A 274 14.49 -1.13 2.67
CA ALA A 274 13.10 -1.47 2.92
C ALA A 274 12.15 -0.35 2.45
N PRO A 275 11.16 -0.63 1.59
CA PRO A 275 10.06 0.31 1.37
C PRO A 275 9.16 0.39 2.62
N VAL A 276 8.52 1.53 2.85
CA VAL A 276 7.47 1.67 3.88
C VAL A 276 6.36 0.64 3.64
N HIS A 277 5.98 -0.10 4.67
CA HIS A 277 4.96 -1.15 4.59
C HIS A 277 3.54 -0.56 4.74
N GLN A 278 3.07 0.18 3.73
CA GLN A 278 1.75 0.83 3.70
C GLN A 278 0.93 0.37 2.48
N GLY A 279 -0.38 0.19 2.68
CA GLY A 279 -1.33 -0.15 1.62
C GLY A 279 -1.43 -1.65 1.32
N ARG A 280 -2.25 -1.98 0.32
CA ARG A 280 -2.53 -3.36 -0.13
C ARG A 280 -1.47 -3.85 -1.13
N SER A 281 -1.58 -5.14 -1.50
CA SER A 281 -0.76 -5.76 -2.56
C SER A 281 0.75 -5.71 -2.32
N LEU A 282 1.16 -5.60 -1.07
CA LEU A 282 2.56 -5.54 -0.65
C LEU A 282 3.36 -6.79 -1.01
N THR A 283 2.69 -7.92 -1.29
CA THR A 283 3.34 -9.15 -1.75
C THR A 283 4.10 -9.01 -3.08
N TYR A 284 3.97 -7.90 -3.80
CA TYR A 284 4.68 -7.64 -5.07
C TYR A 284 6.09 -7.09 -4.87
N ARG A 285 6.47 -6.64 -3.66
CA ARG A 285 7.86 -6.34 -3.23
C ARG A 285 8.67 -5.49 -4.22
N PHE A 286 9.39 -6.14 -5.14
CA PHE A 286 10.26 -5.52 -6.16
C PHE A 286 9.51 -4.55 -7.06
N ALA A 287 8.18 -4.70 -7.20
CA ALA A 287 7.35 -3.77 -7.94
C ALA A 287 7.49 -2.32 -7.45
N THR A 288 7.86 -2.09 -6.18
CA THR A 288 8.18 -0.74 -5.65
C THR A 288 9.33 -0.05 -6.40
N ALA A 289 10.20 -0.79 -7.08
CA ALA A 289 11.26 -0.22 -7.92
C ALA A 289 10.76 0.24 -9.31
N ALA A 290 9.56 -0.20 -9.74
CA ALA A 290 9.03 0.08 -11.08
C ALA A 290 9.00 1.57 -11.48
N PRO A 291 8.50 2.52 -10.67
CA PRO A 291 8.43 3.93 -11.07
C PRO A 291 9.81 4.57 -11.20
N LEU A 292 10.82 4.11 -10.44
CA LEU A 292 12.19 4.60 -10.52
C LEU A 292 12.79 4.29 -11.90
N TRP A 293 12.57 3.05 -12.37
CA TRP A 293 12.98 2.64 -13.71
C TRP A 293 12.15 3.30 -14.80
N MET A 294 10.84 3.47 -14.57
CA MET A 294 9.98 4.16 -15.53
C MET A 294 10.43 5.62 -15.72
N GLY A 295 10.81 6.30 -14.63
CA GLY A 295 11.32 7.66 -14.69
C GLY A 295 12.61 7.76 -15.50
N ALA A 296 13.52 6.80 -15.37
CA ALA A 296 14.72 6.75 -16.22
C ALA A 296 14.38 6.43 -17.69
N LEU A 297 13.51 5.45 -17.94
CA LEU A 297 13.12 5.00 -19.29
C LEU A 297 12.36 6.07 -20.07
N ALA A 298 11.50 6.84 -19.40
CA ALA A 298 10.69 7.90 -19.99
C ALA A 298 11.37 9.28 -19.90
N ASP A 299 12.62 9.36 -19.41
CA ASP A 299 13.33 10.63 -19.18
C ASP A 299 12.46 11.63 -18.36
N ALA A 300 11.90 11.12 -17.27
CA ALA A 300 10.90 11.76 -16.42
C ALA A 300 11.28 11.66 -14.93
N THR A 301 12.55 11.42 -14.62
CA THR A 301 13.05 11.32 -13.24
C THR A 301 13.70 12.63 -12.80
N PRO A 302 13.39 13.16 -11.59
CA PRO A 302 14.16 14.24 -10.98
C PRO A 302 15.44 13.73 -10.29
N LEU A 303 15.61 12.41 -10.20
CA LEU A 303 16.68 11.78 -9.45
C LEU A 303 17.93 11.60 -10.31
N ALA A 304 19.10 11.85 -9.72
CA ALA A 304 20.37 11.49 -10.34
C ALA A 304 20.44 9.97 -10.59
N PRO A 305 21.06 9.52 -11.71
CA PRO A 305 21.11 8.10 -12.06
C PRO A 305 21.66 7.17 -10.97
N GLY A 306 22.70 7.62 -10.25
CA GLY A 306 23.27 6.91 -9.10
C GLY A 306 22.31 6.75 -7.91
N LEU A 307 21.40 7.72 -7.69
CA LEU A 307 20.36 7.64 -6.65
C LEU A 307 19.22 6.68 -7.07
N THR A 308 18.80 6.75 -8.34
CA THR A 308 17.83 5.79 -8.90
C THR A 308 18.30 4.35 -8.70
N ARG A 309 19.56 4.04 -9.05
CA ARG A 309 20.12 2.71 -8.84
C ARG A 309 20.24 2.36 -7.36
N ARG A 310 20.68 3.28 -6.51
CA ARG A 310 20.79 3.06 -5.06
C ARG A 310 19.48 2.57 -4.45
N ILE A 311 18.38 3.27 -4.74
CA ILE A 311 17.07 2.95 -4.16
C ILE A 311 16.59 1.61 -4.71
N ALA A 312 16.57 1.46 -6.04
CA ALA A 312 16.07 0.25 -6.68
C ALA A 312 16.87 -1.01 -6.28
N SER A 313 18.21 -0.97 -6.38
CA SER A 313 19.07 -2.08 -5.99
C SER A 313 19.02 -2.36 -4.49
N GLY A 314 18.85 -1.31 -3.66
CA GLY A 314 18.64 -1.44 -2.23
C GLY A 314 17.39 -2.26 -1.91
N THR A 315 16.27 -1.95 -2.57
CA THR A 315 15.01 -2.70 -2.44
C THR A 315 15.17 -4.16 -2.85
N LEU A 316 15.75 -4.43 -4.02
CA LEU A 316 15.92 -5.81 -4.48
C LEU A 316 16.80 -6.62 -3.53
N ARG A 317 17.93 -6.02 -3.11
CA ARG A 317 18.85 -6.61 -2.13
C ARG A 317 18.18 -6.87 -0.79
N HIS A 318 17.40 -5.92 -0.29
CA HIS A 318 16.71 -6.01 0.99
C HIS A 318 15.92 -7.32 1.14
N PHE A 319 15.11 -7.62 0.12
CA PHE A 319 14.27 -8.82 0.08
C PHE A 319 15.06 -10.08 -0.27
N ALA A 320 16.00 -10.01 -1.21
CA ALA A 320 16.83 -11.16 -1.60
C ALA A 320 17.66 -11.71 -0.43
N GLU A 321 18.20 -10.83 0.42
CA GLU A 321 18.94 -11.21 1.63
C GLU A 321 18.01 -11.68 2.78
N ARG A 322 16.69 -11.48 2.65
CA ARG A 322 15.68 -11.88 3.65
C ARG A 322 14.76 -13.01 3.15
N GLY A 323 15.22 -13.79 2.18
CA GLY A 323 14.54 -15.02 1.75
C GLY A 323 13.42 -14.84 0.73
N ALA A 324 13.40 -13.72 -0.01
CA ALA A 324 12.51 -13.50 -1.15
C ALA A 324 13.34 -13.22 -2.42
N PRO A 325 13.48 -14.16 -3.37
CA PRO A 325 12.81 -15.47 -3.42
C PRO A 325 13.35 -16.49 -2.41
N ASP A 326 12.54 -17.52 -2.15
CA ASP A 326 12.84 -18.57 -1.17
C ASP A 326 13.94 -19.55 -1.64
N ALA A 327 14.09 -20.67 -0.93
CA ALA A 327 15.07 -21.71 -1.26
C ALA A 327 14.83 -22.32 -2.65
N ASP A 328 13.58 -22.51 -3.06
CA ASP A 328 13.17 -23.03 -4.36
C ASP A 328 13.30 -21.98 -5.48
N GLY A 329 13.57 -20.72 -5.12
CA GLY A 329 13.63 -19.60 -6.07
C GLY A 329 12.26 -18.98 -6.37
N LEU A 330 11.22 -19.32 -5.61
CA LEU A 330 9.87 -18.80 -5.79
C LEU A 330 9.59 -17.58 -4.92
N LEU A 331 8.76 -16.68 -5.45
CA LEU A 331 8.15 -15.60 -4.67
C LEU A 331 6.84 -16.12 -4.06
N ARG A 332 6.75 -16.12 -2.72
CA ARG A 332 5.58 -16.62 -1.98
C ARG A 332 4.59 -15.50 -1.63
N LEU A 333 3.33 -15.88 -1.40
CA LEU A 333 2.27 -15.00 -0.89
C LEU A 333 2.59 -14.50 0.54
N GLY A 334 3.08 -13.26 0.65
CA GLY A 334 3.49 -12.66 1.93
C GLY A 334 4.49 -11.51 1.74
N TRP A 335 5.33 -11.24 2.75
CA TRP A 335 6.29 -10.12 2.71
C TRP A 335 7.75 -10.59 2.62
N TYR A 336 8.30 -11.24 3.65
CA TYR A 336 9.60 -11.94 3.52
C TYR A 336 9.37 -13.39 3.12
N GLY A 337 8.67 -14.13 3.97
CA GLY A 337 8.14 -15.46 3.68
C GLY A 337 6.61 -15.44 3.48
N PRO A 338 5.97 -16.63 3.51
CA PRO A 338 4.52 -16.75 3.49
C PRO A 338 3.86 -16.05 4.68
N PHE A 339 2.87 -15.20 4.41
CA PHE A 339 2.04 -14.57 5.43
C PHE A 339 0.73 -14.12 4.78
N LEU A 340 -0.28 -14.98 4.79
CA LEU A 340 -1.55 -14.73 4.09
C LEU A 340 -2.32 -13.48 4.54
N PRO A 341 -2.27 -13.04 5.82
CA PRO A 341 -3.00 -11.85 6.25
C PRO A 341 -2.54 -10.52 5.63
N VAL A 342 -1.44 -10.47 4.85
CA VAL A 342 -1.06 -9.28 4.05
C VAL A 342 -1.60 -9.32 2.60
N THR A 343 -2.22 -10.43 2.22
CA THR A 343 -2.69 -10.70 0.85
C THR A 343 -4.17 -10.36 0.70
N GLN A 344 -4.62 -10.17 -0.54
CA GLN A 344 -6.03 -9.97 -0.85
C GLN A 344 -6.66 -11.29 -1.29
N THR A 345 -7.99 -11.38 -1.27
CA THR A 345 -8.74 -12.60 -1.65
C THR A 345 -8.54 -13.01 -3.11
N TYR A 346 -8.18 -12.05 -3.97
CA TYR A 346 -7.80 -12.30 -5.36
C TYR A 346 -6.35 -12.74 -5.53
N SER A 347 -5.52 -12.73 -4.48
CA SER A 347 -4.11 -13.10 -4.60
C SER A 347 -3.94 -14.63 -4.62
N GLY A 348 -3.46 -15.15 -5.75
CA GLY A 348 -3.11 -16.55 -5.97
C GLY A 348 -1.60 -16.81 -5.99
N PRO A 349 -1.14 -18.04 -6.26
CA PRO A 349 0.27 -18.41 -6.20
C PRO A 349 1.17 -17.67 -7.20
N GLY A 350 0.63 -17.29 -8.37
CA GLY A 350 1.30 -16.43 -9.35
C GLY A 350 1.44 -14.97 -8.90
N SER A 351 0.73 -14.58 -7.85
CA SER A 351 0.48 -13.17 -7.62
C SER A 351 1.72 -12.34 -7.27
N PRO A 352 2.63 -12.87 -6.43
CA PRO A 352 3.89 -12.23 -6.12
C PRO A 352 4.74 -11.86 -7.35
N TYR A 353 4.55 -12.51 -8.50
CA TYR A 353 5.30 -12.19 -9.73
C TYR A 353 4.90 -10.86 -10.38
N TRP A 354 3.94 -10.10 -9.84
CA TRP A 354 3.86 -8.68 -10.18
C TRP A 354 5.16 -7.90 -9.86
N ALA A 355 6.01 -8.48 -9.00
CA ALA A 355 7.40 -8.09 -8.80
C ALA A 355 8.21 -7.92 -10.11
N SER A 356 7.83 -8.60 -11.19
CA SER A 356 8.41 -8.45 -12.54
C SER A 356 8.45 -7.01 -13.04
N LYS A 357 7.49 -6.16 -12.66
CA LYS A 357 7.50 -4.73 -12.98
C LYS A 357 8.74 -4.00 -12.45
N GLY A 358 9.29 -4.47 -11.33
CA GLY A 358 10.52 -3.97 -10.75
C GLY A 358 11.76 -4.16 -11.63
N PHE A 359 11.71 -5.05 -12.64
CA PHE A 359 12.82 -5.32 -13.56
C PHE A 359 12.77 -4.49 -14.84
N LEU A 360 11.84 -3.54 -14.95
CA LEU A 360 11.72 -2.64 -16.11
C LEU A 360 13.04 -1.97 -16.48
N GLY A 361 13.91 -1.70 -15.50
CA GLY A 361 15.24 -1.11 -15.73
C GLY A 361 16.13 -1.92 -16.67
N LEU A 362 15.88 -3.22 -16.86
CA LEU A 362 16.64 -4.05 -17.82
C LEU A 362 16.43 -3.62 -19.27
N LEU A 363 15.34 -2.92 -19.60
CA LEU A 363 15.14 -2.29 -20.91
C LEU A 363 16.16 -1.18 -21.20
N LEU A 364 16.75 -0.58 -20.18
CA LEU A 364 17.80 0.42 -20.36
C LEU A 364 19.09 -0.26 -20.84
N PRO A 365 19.79 0.30 -21.85
CA PRO A 365 21.06 -0.22 -22.33
C PRO A 365 22.09 -0.34 -21.19
N ALA A 366 23.00 -1.30 -21.25
CA ALA A 366 24.07 -1.47 -20.25
C ALA A 366 24.95 -0.21 -20.08
N THR A 367 25.01 0.64 -21.10
CA THR A 367 25.75 1.91 -21.12
C THR A 367 24.95 3.08 -20.55
N HIS A 368 23.68 2.90 -20.19
CA HIS A 368 22.86 3.98 -19.63
C HIS A 368 23.45 4.47 -18.30
N PRO A 369 23.45 5.79 -18.02
CA PRO A 369 24.03 6.36 -16.80
C PRO A 369 23.57 5.70 -15.50
N VAL A 370 22.33 5.22 -15.42
CA VAL A 370 21.83 4.49 -14.22
C VAL A 370 22.60 3.23 -13.92
N TRP A 371 23.30 2.63 -14.89
CA TRP A 371 24.13 1.45 -14.70
C TRP A 371 25.61 1.76 -14.56
N THR A 372 26.07 2.94 -14.95
CA THR A 372 27.50 3.28 -15.06
C THR A 372 27.95 4.40 -14.11
N GLU A 373 27.06 5.31 -13.69
CA GLU A 373 27.41 6.33 -12.69
C GLU A 373 27.49 5.73 -11.30
N ARG A 374 28.30 6.30 -10.40
CA ARG A 374 28.47 5.79 -9.03
C ARG A 374 27.20 5.97 -8.19
N GLU A 375 26.86 5.00 -7.32
CA GLU A 375 25.72 5.16 -6.40
C GLU A 375 25.89 6.35 -5.47
N LEU A 376 24.77 7.03 -5.22
CA LEU A 376 24.63 8.10 -4.24
C LEU A 376 23.91 7.57 -2.98
N PRO A 377 24.08 8.21 -1.80
CA PRO A 377 23.25 7.90 -0.63
C PRO A 377 21.77 8.18 -0.88
N CYS A 378 20.88 7.40 -0.26
CA CYS A 378 19.47 7.75 -0.12
C CYS A 378 19.30 8.98 0.79
N PRO A 379 18.20 9.74 0.67
CA PRO A 379 18.00 10.95 1.49
C PRO A 379 18.13 10.72 3.01
N VAL A 380 17.59 9.60 3.51
CA VAL A 380 17.67 9.24 4.94
C VAL A 380 19.10 8.88 5.39
N GLU A 381 20.04 8.61 4.49
CA GLU A 381 21.44 8.38 4.86
C GLU A 381 22.23 9.70 5.04
N GLU A 382 21.69 10.81 4.52
CA GLU A 382 22.35 12.13 4.52
C GLU A 382 21.91 13.01 5.68
N SER A 383 20.60 13.08 5.97
CA SER A 383 20.03 13.91 7.02
C SER A 383 18.70 13.35 7.53
N ASP A 384 18.23 13.88 8.66
CA ASP A 384 16.82 13.71 9.02
C ASP A 384 15.96 14.40 7.95
N VAL A 385 14.82 13.81 7.63
CA VAL A 385 13.93 14.27 6.55
C VAL A 385 12.50 14.36 7.04
N THR A 386 11.76 15.36 6.57
CA THR A 386 10.31 15.46 6.76
C THR A 386 9.68 16.01 5.49
N VAL A 387 8.72 15.28 4.92
CA VAL A 387 8.16 15.55 3.59
C VAL A 387 6.64 15.45 3.64
N ALA A 388 5.99 16.58 3.38
CA ALA A 388 4.54 16.67 3.25
C ALA A 388 4.10 16.24 1.86
N LEU A 389 3.21 15.24 1.80
CA LEU A 389 2.55 14.78 0.58
C LEU A 389 1.07 15.16 0.70
N ARG A 390 0.69 16.33 0.15
CA ARG A 390 -0.62 16.93 0.38
C ARG A 390 -1.73 16.20 -0.38
N GLY A 391 -1.45 15.74 -1.60
CA GLY A 391 -2.39 14.93 -2.40
C GLY A 391 -2.96 13.74 -1.61
N PRO A 392 -2.11 12.79 -1.15
CA PRO A 392 -2.56 11.64 -0.39
C PRO A 392 -2.89 11.96 1.07
N GLY A 393 -2.48 13.13 1.60
CA GLY A 393 -2.69 13.51 2.99
C GLY A 393 -1.72 12.80 3.95
N TRP A 394 -0.45 12.70 3.56
CA TRP A 394 0.58 11.99 4.32
C TRP A 394 1.75 12.88 4.71
N LEU A 395 2.37 12.59 5.86
CA LEU A 395 3.65 13.16 6.26
C LEU A 395 4.67 12.03 6.42
N LEU A 396 5.70 12.04 5.58
CA LEU A 396 6.85 11.17 5.76
C LEU A 396 7.87 11.83 6.67
N HIS A 397 8.46 11.06 7.57
CA HIS A 397 9.65 11.49 8.29
C HIS A 397 10.65 10.36 8.45
N GLY A 398 11.93 10.71 8.38
CA GLY A 398 13.02 9.75 8.44
C GLY A 398 14.15 10.27 9.32
N THR A 399 14.78 9.36 10.03
CA THR A 399 15.85 9.66 11.00
C THR A 399 17.16 9.09 10.49
N ARG A 400 18.15 9.95 10.25
CA ARG A 400 19.45 9.55 9.71
C ARG A 400 20.19 8.56 10.60
N ARG A 401 20.07 8.78 11.92
CA ARG A 401 20.81 8.02 12.90
C ARG A 401 20.51 6.52 12.86
N ASP A 402 19.29 6.14 12.50
CA ASP A 402 18.86 4.73 12.39
C ASP A 402 18.43 4.33 10.97
N GLY A 403 18.29 5.27 10.04
CA GLY A 403 17.92 5.02 8.66
C GLY A 403 16.45 4.61 8.47
N ILE A 404 15.59 4.81 9.49
CA ILE A 404 14.19 4.40 9.45
C ILE A 404 13.34 5.51 8.85
N VAL A 405 12.39 5.12 7.99
CA VAL A 405 11.35 6.00 7.44
C VAL A 405 10.01 5.62 8.06
N ARG A 406 9.23 6.62 8.45
CA ARG A 406 7.88 6.52 9.02
C ARG A 406 6.92 7.37 8.18
N LEU A 407 5.70 6.89 8.02
CA LEU A 407 4.63 7.55 7.28
C LEU A 407 3.46 7.78 8.23
N LEU A 408 3.06 9.04 8.42
CA LEU A 408 1.83 9.41 9.13
C LEU A 408 0.68 9.48 8.14
N ASN A 409 -0.34 8.64 8.36
CA ASN A 409 -1.47 8.51 7.45
C ASN A 409 -2.67 9.35 7.93
N HIS A 410 -2.91 10.47 7.26
CA HIS A 410 -4.04 11.38 7.53
C HIS A 410 -4.95 11.58 6.31
N GLY A 411 -4.87 10.68 5.32
CA GLY A 411 -5.67 10.83 4.11
C GLY A 411 -5.83 9.60 3.24
N SER A 412 -5.46 8.39 3.69
CA SER A 412 -5.84 7.15 2.99
C SER A 412 -6.61 6.24 3.94
N ASP A 413 -7.78 5.76 3.51
CA ASP A 413 -8.68 4.92 4.30
C ASP A 413 -9.21 3.69 3.54
N HIS A 414 -9.11 3.71 2.20
CA HIS A 414 -9.65 2.68 1.32
C HIS A 414 -11.17 2.50 1.45
N GLU A 415 -11.88 3.56 1.85
CA GLU A 415 -13.34 3.59 1.93
C GLU A 415 -13.96 4.17 0.65
N VAL A 416 -15.12 3.65 0.27
CA VAL A 416 -15.96 4.20 -0.81
C VAL A 416 -17.03 5.10 -0.18
N ALA A 417 -17.35 6.23 -0.80
CA ALA A 417 -18.40 7.11 -0.33
C ALA A 417 -19.75 6.35 -0.30
N GLY A 418 -20.35 6.19 0.89
CA GLY A 418 -21.63 5.46 1.06
C GLY A 418 -21.60 4.24 1.97
N GLY A 419 -20.45 3.89 2.57
CA GLY A 419 -20.38 2.95 3.71
C GLY A 419 -20.58 1.46 3.41
N ALA A 420 -20.61 1.07 2.13
CA ALA A 420 -20.36 -0.31 1.76
C ALA A 420 -18.84 -0.49 1.68
N GLY A 421 -18.27 -1.25 2.63
CA GLY A 421 -16.84 -1.55 2.67
C GLY A 421 -16.33 -2.07 1.32
N SER A 422 -15.03 -1.91 1.08
CA SER A 422 -14.34 -2.23 -0.17
C SER A 422 -14.22 -3.74 -0.45
N GLY A 423 -15.31 -4.49 -0.33
CA GLY A 423 -15.49 -5.76 -0.99
C GLY A 423 -15.89 -5.52 -2.45
N PRO A 424 -15.43 -6.34 -3.42
CA PRO A 424 -16.05 -6.34 -4.74
C PRO A 424 -17.55 -6.64 -4.55
N PRO A 425 -18.45 -5.78 -5.07
CA PRO A 425 -19.88 -5.94 -4.86
C PRO A 425 -20.39 -7.05 -5.77
N ASP A 426 -20.45 -8.28 -5.27
CA ASP A 426 -21.20 -9.34 -5.95
C ASP A 426 -22.05 -10.14 -4.97
N GLY A 427 -23.31 -9.71 -4.86
CA GLY A 427 -24.41 -10.48 -4.30
C GLY A 427 -24.88 -11.59 -5.25
N ARG A 428 -23.99 -12.53 -5.62
CA ARG A 428 -24.39 -13.78 -6.29
C ARG A 428 -23.92 -14.98 -5.47
N ALA A 429 -24.83 -15.45 -4.61
CA ALA A 429 -24.74 -16.73 -3.95
C ALA A 429 -24.72 -17.87 -5.00
N GLY A 430 -23.53 -18.37 -5.31
CA GLY A 430 -23.33 -19.69 -5.91
C GLY A 430 -23.22 -20.74 -4.79
N ALA A 431 -23.65 -21.96 -5.07
CA ALA A 431 -23.94 -23.01 -4.08
C ALA A 431 -22.75 -23.61 -3.30
N ASP A 432 -21.54 -23.07 -3.41
CA ASP A 432 -20.34 -23.54 -2.69
C ASP A 432 -19.94 -22.64 -1.50
N ALA A 433 -20.82 -21.71 -1.10
CA ALA A 433 -20.61 -20.69 -0.06
C ALA A 433 -20.42 -21.21 1.39
N ALA A 434 -20.50 -22.52 1.63
CA ALA A 434 -20.47 -23.06 3.00
C ALA A 434 -19.05 -23.12 3.62
N THR A 435 -18.01 -23.19 2.79
CA THR A 435 -16.61 -23.28 3.29
C THR A 435 -15.91 -21.91 3.29
N ASP A 436 -16.37 -20.98 2.44
CA ASP A 436 -15.80 -19.63 2.29
C ASP A 436 -16.30 -18.63 3.34
N ALA A 437 -17.36 -18.97 4.08
CA ALA A 437 -17.88 -18.13 5.15
C ALA A 437 -16.91 -17.99 6.34
N VAL A 438 -16.04 -18.98 6.59
CA VAL A 438 -15.22 -19.01 7.82
C VAL A 438 -13.99 -18.08 7.74
N VAL A 439 -13.53 -17.71 6.54
CA VAL A 439 -12.42 -16.76 6.38
C VAL A 439 -12.92 -15.33 6.11
N ASN A 440 -14.01 -15.17 5.37
CA ASN A 440 -14.59 -13.86 5.06
C ASN A 440 -15.38 -13.25 6.24
N ALA A 441 -16.06 -14.07 7.05
CA ALA A 441 -16.82 -13.55 8.19
C ALA A 441 -15.95 -12.92 9.29
N VAL A 442 -14.63 -13.16 9.25
CA VAL A 442 -13.70 -12.71 10.30
C VAL A 442 -13.09 -11.34 9.98
N THR A 443 -13.04 -10.97 8.69
CA THR A 443 -12.69 -9.61 8.23
C THR A 443 -13.90 -8.71 8.10
N ASP A 444 -15.06 -9.23 7.71
CA ASP A 444 -16.28 -8.43 7.51
C ASP A 444 -16.95 -8.01 8.83
N ALA A 445 -16.57 -8.62 9.96
CA ALA A 445 -17.09 -8.28 11.28
C ALA A 445 -16.42 -7.04 11.93
N VAL A 446 -15.31 -6.55 11.39
CA VAL A 446 -14.63 -5.33 11.87
C VAL A 446 -14.46 -4.35 10.73
N ALA A 447 -15.11 -3.19 10.83
CA ALA A 447 -15.03 -2.16 9.80
C ALA A 447 -13.59 -1.65 9.60
N GLY A 448 -13.19 -1.49 8.34
CA GLY A 448 -11.89 -0.96 7.89
C GLY A 448 -10.91 -2.01 7.38
N ASP A 449 -9.83 -1.55 6.75
CA ASP A 449 -8.73 -2.38 6.24
C ASP A 449 -7.46 -2.15 7.11
N PRO A 450 -6.83 -3.19 7.70
CA PRO A 450 -5.61 -3.03 8.50
C PRO A 450 -4.44 -2.38 7.73
N HIS A 451 -4.47 -2.39 6.40
CA HIS A 451 -3.48 -1.77 5.54
C HIS A 451 -3.67 -0.26 5.33
N TYR A 452 -4.82 0.29 5.76
CA TYR A 452 -5.18 1.72 5.62
C TYR A 452 -5.66 2.39 6.91
N ALA A 453 -6.20 1.63 7.85
CA ALA A 453 -6.81 2.19 9.05
C ALA A 453 -5.81 2.79 10.06
N LYS A 454 -4.50 2.49 9.93
CA LYS A 454 -3.49 2.86 10.93
C LYS A 454 -3.08 4.32 10.81
N LEU A 455 -2.74 4.94 11.95
CA LEU A 455 -2.24 6.31 12.03
C LEU A 455 -0.81 6.43 11.48
N ALA A 456 0.00 5.38 11.58
CA ALA A 456 1.35 5.39 11.04
C ALA A 456 1.80 4.01 10.51
N TYR A 457 2.76 4.06 9.59
CA TYR A 457 3.46 2.93 8.99
C TYR A 457 4.97 3.20 8.98
N SER A 458 5.80 2.18 8.75
CA SER A 458 7.25 2.38 8.65
C SER A 458 7.93 1.42 7.69
N SER A 459 9.20 1.66 7.40
CA SER A 459 10.07 0.74 6.66
C SER A 459 10.55 -0.46 7.49
N ARG A 460 10.21 -0.54 8.79
CA ARG A 460 10.73 -1.56 9.72
C ARG A 460 9.66 -2.34 10.48
N THR A 461 8.39 -2.01 10.28
CA THR A 461 7.24 -2.60 10.98
C THR A 461 6.07 -2.76 10.01
N ALA A 462 5.23 -3.76 10.23
CA ALA A 462 3.95 -3.92 9.53
C ALA A 462 2.77 -3.88 10.50
N PRO A 463 1.55 -3.59 10.01
CA PRO A 463 0.33 -3.79 10.76
C PRO A 463 0.19 -5.21 11.31
N GLN A 464 -0.34 -5.37 12.52
CA GLN A 464 -0.90 -6.65 12.97
C GLN A 464 -2.21 -6.96 12.21
N SER A 465 -2.11 -7.68 11.09
CA SER A 465 -3.22 -7.91 10.16
C SER A 465 -3.88 -9.29 10.27
N ALA A 466 -3.36 -10.21 11.11
CA ALA A 466 -4.06 -11.46 11.37
C ALA A 466 -5.42 -11.21 12.05
N PRO A 467 -6.46 -12.02 11.78
CA PRO A 467 -7.83 -11.63 12.11
C PRO A 467 -8.09 -11.35 13.60
N GLU A 468 -7.50 -12.13 14.50
CA GLU A 468 -7.62 -11.92 15.95
C GLU A 468 -6.92 -10.64 16.43
N ALA A 469 -5.71 -10.39 15.94
CA ALA A 469 -4.96 -9.18 16.29
C ALA A 469 -5.61 -7.92 15.68
N TRP A 470 -6.19 -8.05 14.48
CA TRP A 470 -6.97 -6.99 13.85
C TRP A 470 -8.23 -6.64 14.66
N ARG A 471 -8.98 -7.64 15.15
CA ARG A 471 -10.13 -7.41 16.05
C ARG A 471 -9.75 -6.65 17.31
N ARG A 472 -8.58 -6.95 17.90
CA ARG A 472 -8.07 -6.19 19.05
C ARG A 472 -7.67 -4.78 18.67
N GLY A 473 -7.12 -4.58 17.46
CA GLY A 473 -6.94 -3.26 16.85
C GLY A 473 -6.04 -2.32 17.64
N ILE A 474 -4.92 -2.80 18.18
CA ILE A 474 -4.04 -2.01 19.06
C ILE A 474 -3.01 -1.21 18.26
N ASP A 475 -2.25 -1.87 17.40
CA ASP A 475 -1.16 -1.26 16.62
C ASP A 475 -1.59 0.00 15.87
N ASN A 476 -0.85 1.10 16.11
CA ASN A 476 -1.02 2.43 15.51
C ASN A 476 -2.47 2.89 15.39
N HIS A 477 -3.24 2.70 16.46
CA HIS A 477 -4.67 2.99 16.47
C HIS A 477 -5.08 3.70 17.76
N PHE A 478 -5.64 4.89 17.59
CA PHE A 478 -6.44 5.56 18.61
C PHE A 478 -7.86 5.02 18.55
N ALA A 479 -8.34 4.40 19.62
CA ALA A 479 -9.70 3.88 19.70
C ALA A 479 -10.39 4.39 20.96
N LEU A 480 -11.67 4.73 20.82
CA LEU A 480 -12.59 4.78 21.97
C LEU A 480 -13.09 3.37 22.25
N LEU A 481 -13.26 3.02 23.52
CA LEU A 481 -13.62 1.67 23.92
C LEU A 481 -15.07 1.63 24.42
N SER A 482 -15.84 0.65 23.96
CA SER A 482 -17.13 0.29 24.56
C SER A 482 -16.93 -0.36 25.92
N PRO A 483 -17.98 -0.48 26.75
CA PRO A 483 -17.84 -1.05 28.09
C PRO A 483 -17.39 -2.52 28.15
N ASP A 484 -17.58 -3.27 27.06
CA ASP A 484 -17.05 -4.63 26.89
C ASP A 484 -15.58 -4.66 26.39
N GLY A 485 -14.98 -3.49 26.16
CA GLY A 485 -13.60 -3.32 25.70
C GLY A 485 -13.42 -3.35 24.18
N ALA A 486 -14.49 -3.45 23.38
CA ALA A 486 -14.36 -3.41 21.93
C ALA A 486 -13.90 -2.03 21.44
N PRO A 487 -12.93 -1.95 20.51
CA PRO A 487 -12.43 -0.68 19.99
C PRO A 487 -13.33 -0.12 18.88
N SER A 488 -13.55 1.19 18.88
CA SER A 488 -14.10 1.91 17.74
C SER A 488 -13.16 1.81 16.53
N SER A 489 -13.67 1.67 15.32
CA SER A 489 -12.85 1.69 14.10
C SER A 489 -12.46 3.11 13.66
N ARG A 490 -11.30 3.21 13.01
CA ARG A 490 -10.90 4.39 12.23
C ARG A 490 -11.21 4.19 10.75
N THR A 491 -12.38 4.67 10.31
CA THR A 491 -12.82 4.63 8.91
C THR A 491 -13.24 6.02 8.44
N ALA A 492 -13.27 6.24 7.12
CA ALA A 492 -13.55 7.53 6.46
C ALA A 492 -12.70 8.67 7.04
N VAL A 493 -11.44 8.74 6.63
CA VAL A 493 -10.47 9.73 7.10
C VAL A 493 -10.69 11.04 6.34
N HIS A 494 -10.98 12.11 7.08
CA HIS A 494 -11.17 13.44 6.53
C HIS A 494 -9.92 14.30 6.80
N PRO A 495 -9.07 14.56 5.79
CA PRO A 495 -7.88 15.40 5.98
C PRO A 495 -8.25 16.82 6.44
N ILE A 496 -7.45 17.38 7.36
CA ILE A 496 -7.55 18.78 7.79
C ILE A 496 -6.39 19.56 7.17
N ALA A 497 -5.15 19.13 7.43
CA ALA A 497 -3.95 19.80 6.94
C ALA A 497 -2.76 18.84 6.94
N VAL A 498 -1.83 19.07 6.00
CA VAL A 498 -0.50 18.45 6.01
C VAL A 498 0.53 19.53 5.70
N THR A 499 1.48 19.68 6.62
CA THR A 499 2.59 20.62 6.55
C THR A 499 3.92 19.88 6.73
N SER A 500 5.04 20.57 6.59
CA SER A 500 6.35 19.98 6.87
C SER A 500 6.61 19.67 8.35
N ARG A 501 5.66 19.95 9.25
CA ARG A 501 5.79 19.74 10.70
C ARG A 501 4.66 18.90 11.32
N ALA A 502 3.53 18.79 10.64
CA ALA A 502 2.34 18.17 11.19
C ALA A 502 1.42 17.62 10.10
N ALA A 503 0.72 16.53 10.40
CA ALA A 503 -0.42 16.05 9.64
C ALA A 503 -1.63 15.91 10.56
N SER A 504 -2.80 16.31 10.07
CA SER A 504 -4.03 16.33 10.84
C SER A 504 -5.21 15.83 10.02
N SER A 505 -6.08 15.06 10.66
CA SER A 505 -7.33 14.56 10.08
C SER A 505 -8.35 14.32 11.16
N TRP A 506 -9.62 14.17 10.80
CA TRP A 506 -10.64 13.67 11.71
C TRP A 506 -11.37 12.46 11.14
N HIS A 507 -11.95 11.66 12.03
CA HIS A 507 -12.85 10.56 11.70
C HIS A 507 -13.97 10.47 12.74
N THR A 508 -15.01 9.68 12.43
CA THR A 508 -16.10 9.41 13.37
C THR A 508 -15.86 8.08 14.06
N ALA A 509 -15.68 8.10 15.38
CA ALA A 509 -15.65 6.90 16.21
C ALA A 509 -17.05 6.62 16.76
N ARG A 510 -17.57 5.42 16.52
CA ARG A 510 -18.84 4.95 17.10
C ARG A 510 -18.54 3.96 18.22
N VAL A 511 -19.15 4.19 19.38
CA VAL A 511 -18.99 3.35 20.56
C VAL A 511 -20.37 2.80 20.92
N GLU A 512 -20.49 1.49 21.01
CA GLU A 512 -21.72 0.84 21.46
C GLU A 512 -21.95 1.14 22.95
N THR A 513 -23.17 1.54 23.29
CA THR A 513 -23.58 1.73 24.68
C THR A 513 -24.40 0.52 25.15
N PRO A 514 -24.26 0.12 26.43
CA PRO A 514 -25.11 -0.91 26.99
C PRO A 514 -26.56 -0.46 26.80
N GLY A 515 -27.34 -1.22 26.06
CA GLY A 515 -28.78 -1.00 26.06
C GLY A 515 -29.30 -1.23 27.48
N ASP A 516 -30.19 -0.36 27.96
CA ASP A 516 -31.00 -0.66 29.14
C ASP A 516 -31.69 -2.01 28.90
N ALA A 517 -31.13 -3.07 29.47
CA ALA A 517 -31.75 -4.38 29.52
C ALA A 517 -32.97 -4.30 30.44
N GLY A 518 -34.02 -3.61 30.01
CA GLY A 518 -35.21 -3.41 30.82
C GLY A 518 -36.30 -2.48 30.27
N ARG A 519 -35.99 -1.44 29.50
CA ARG A 519 -37.04 -0.53 28.98
C ARG A 519 -36.76 -0.08 27.55
N THR A 520 -37.70 -0.41 26.68
CA THR A 520 -37.80 -0.07 25.24
C THR A 520 -36.66 -0.57 24.37
N ARG A 521 -36.78 -1.82 23.90
CA ARG A 521 -36.18 -2.24 22.63
C ARG A 521 -36.65 -1.27 21.54
N SER A 522 -35.72 -0.69 20.78
CA SER A 522 -36.08 -0.11 19.49
C SER A 522 -36.69 -1.23 18.63
N ALA A 523 -37.65 -0.89 17.76
CA ALA A 523 -38.37 -1.85 16.93
C ALA A 523 -37.47 -2.67 15.97
N THR A 524 -36.16 -2.38 15.93
CA THR A 524 -35.17 -2.96 15.01
C THR A 524 -34.05 -3.76 15.70
N GLY A 525 -34.02 -3.86 17.04
CA GLY A 525 -33.04 -4.69 17.76
C GLY A 525 -31.58 -4.22 17.68
N THR A 526 -31.32 -2.99 17.26
CA THR A 526 -29.97 -2.42 17.10
C THR A 526 -29.46 -1.85 18.44
N PRO A 527 -28.21 -2.12 18.86
CA PRO A 527 -27.63 -1.48 20.04
C PRO A 527 -27.69 0.03 19.92
N SER A 528 -27.91 0.71 21.06
CA SER A 528 -27.68 2.16 21.12
C SER A 528 -26.18 2.41 20.93
N SER A 529 -25.81 3.44 20.17
CA SER A 529 -24.40 3.84 20.01
C SER A 529 -24.27 5.35 20.16
N VAL A 530 -23.10 5.77 20.63
CA VAL A 530 -22.72 7.19 20.73
C VAL A 530 -21.62 7.46 19.71
N ALA A 531 -21.80 8.53 18.93
CA ALA A 531 -20.83 8.99 17.97
C ALA A 531 -19.93 10.08 18.56
N TYR A 532 -18.63 9.98 18.27
CA TYR A 532 -17.62 10.96 18.61
C TYR A 532 -16.87 11.37 17.35
N ARG A 533 -16.61 12.66 17.21
CA ARG A 533 -15.60 13.17 16.28
C ARG A 533 -14.25 13.12 16.98
N VAL A 534 -13.31 12.41 16.37
CA VAL A 534 -11.92 12.32 16.82
C VAL A 534 -11.05 13.06 15.82
N GLU A 535 -10.52 14.21 16.22
CA GLU A 535 -9.53 14.96 15.45
C GLU A 535 -8.14 14.60 15.96
N THR A 536 -7.26 14.13 15.08
CA THR A 536 -5.89 13.75 15.40
C THR A 536 -4.92 14.65 14.66
N THR A 537 -3.97 15.25 15.38
CA THR A 537 -2.78 15.92 14.84
C THR A 537 -1.54 15.13 15.26
N ALA A 538 -0.69 14.76 14.30
CA ALA A 538 0.56 14.05 14.54
C ALA A 538 1.75 14.89 14.05
N MET A 539 2.77 15.03 14.89
CA MET A 539 3.94 15.89 14.68
C MET A 539 5.24 15.13 14.92
N PRO A 540 6.14 15.00 13.93
CA PRO A 540 7.45 14.36 14.11
C PRO A 540 8.34 15.14 15.08
N TYR A 541 9.09 14.41 15.90
CA TYR A 541 10.13 14.91 16.80
C TYR A 541 11.25 13.88 16.93
N GLY A 542 12.23 13.94 16.02
CA GLY A 542 13.27 12.92 15.91
C GLY A 542 12.67 11.54 15.64
N ALA A 543 12.95 10.56 16.50
CA ALA A 543 12.37 9.21 16.41
C ALA A 543 10.94 9.10 16.98
N TRP A 544 10.40 10.20 17.51
CA TRP A 544 9.09 10.29 18.13
C TRP A 544 8.06 10.94 17.21
N GLU A 545 6.81 10.64 17.51
CA GLU A 545 5.62 11.26 16.94
C GLU A 545 4.77 11.75 18.11
N ALA A 546 4.65 13.06 18.28
CA ALA A 546 3.71 13.64 19.22
C ALA A 546 2.31 13.59 18.60
N ARG A 547 1.36 12.92 19.28
CA ARG A 547 -0.02 12.77 18.83
C ARG A 547 -0.96 13.48 19.78
N VAL A 548 -1.81 14.34 19.23
CA VAL A 548 -2.86 15.07 19.95
C VAL A 548 -4.20 14.64 19.40
N HIS A 549 -5.05 14.06 20.25
CA HIS A 549 -6.41 13.66 19.91
C HIS A 549 -7.41 14.55 20.64
N ARG A 550 -8.29 15.21 19.87
CA ARG A 550 -9.43 15.98 20.40
C ARG A 550 -10.71 15.19 20.13
N VAL A 551 -11.39 14.80 21.21
CA VAL A 551 -12.56 13.94 21.18
C VAL A 551 -13.78 14.72 21.61
N ARG A 552 -14.77 14.82 20.72
CA ARG A 552 -16.02 15.55 20.96
C ARG A 552 -17.21 14.65 20.62
N ARG A 553 -18.19 14.56 21.51
CA ARG A 553 -19.45 13.88 21.22
C ARG A 553 -20.19 14.64 20.12
N VAL A 554 -20.80 13.91 19.17
CA VAL A 554 -21.61 14.48 18.09
C VAL A 554 -22.99 13.80 18.05
N GLU A 555 -24.02 14.55 17.67
CA GLU A 555 -25.36 13.99 17.52
C GLU A 555 -25.44 13.03 16.32
N PRO A 556 -26.21 11.92 16.41
CA PRO A 556 -26.20 10.84 15.41
C PRO A 556 -26.52 11.20 13.96
N ASP A 557 -27.09 12.39 13.66
CA ASP A 557 -27.53 12.77 12.30
C ASP A 557 -26.77 13.93 11.64
N ALA A 558 -25.69 14.44 12.25
CA ALA A 558 -24.88 15.50 11.63
C ALA A 558 -23.70 14.98 10.79
N ALA A 559 -23.40 13.68 10.84
CA ALA A 559 -22.14 13.11 10.33
C ALA A 559 -22.19 12.56 8.88
N ALA A 560 -23.30 12.71 8.15
CA ALA A 560 -23.39 12.25 6.76
C ALA A 560 -24.26 13.18 5.91
N ALA A 561 -23.66 14.22 5.34
CA ALA A 561 -24.16 14.84 4.12
C ALA A 561 -22.97 15.17 3.19
N PRO A 562 -22.74 14.40 2.12
CA PRO A 562 -21.88 14.83 1.04
C PRO A 562 -22.63 15.90 0.21
N GLY A 563 -22.05 17.09 0.11
CA GLY A 563 -22.26 18.07 -0.97
C GLY A 563 -23.70 18.40 -1.39
N LEU A 564 -24.25 19.49 -0.85
CA LEU A 564 -25.18 20.36 -1.58
C LEU A 564 -24.77 21.82 -1.36
N ALA A 565 -23.83 22.28 -2.19
CA ALA A 565 -23.64 23.70 -2.40
C ALA A 565 -24.88 24.26 -3.13
N GLY A 566 -25.53 25.24 -2.52
CA GLY A 566 -26.53 26.08 -3.20
C GLY A 566 -27.99 25.80 -2.85
N ARG A 567 -28.45 26.25 -1.67
CA ARG A 567 -29.79 26.82 -1.47
C ARG A 567 -29.82 27.57 -0.13
N ARG A 568 -30.11 28.87 -0.17
CA ARG A 568 -30.39 29.69 1.03
C ARG A 568 -31.68 29.15 1.69
N PRO A 569 -31.74 28.95 3.02
CA PRO A 569 -33.01 28.69 3.67
C PRO A 569 -33.82 29.99 3.76
N ALA A 570 -35.09 29.89 3.39
CA ALA A 570 -36.08 30.94 3.55
C ALA A 570 -36.42 31.13 5.04
N ALA A 571 -36.63 32.38 5.43
CA ALA A 571 -37.05 32.78 6.76
C ALA A 571 -38.46 32.22 7.08
N GLY A 572 -38.63 31.61 8.26
CA GLY A 572 -39.90 31.10 8.74
C GLY A 572 -39.91 30.93 10.26
N CYS A 573 -40.58 31.89 10.91
CA CYS A 573 -41.09 32.01 12.27
C CYS A 573 -40.79 30.92 13.32
N ALA A 574 -40.22 31.39 14.43
CA ALA A 574 -40.06 30.69 15.70
C ALA A 574 -41.40 30.50 16.45
N ALA A 575 -41.54 29.35 17.12
CA ALA A 575 -42.49 29.14 18.21
C ALA A 575 -41.69 28.75 19.48
N PRO A 576 -42.00 29.33 20.66
CA PRO A 576 -41.21 29.10 21.87
C PRO A 576 -41.78 27.96 22.74
N GLY A 577 -40.89 27.21 23.40
CA GLY A 577 -41.22 26.53 24.65
C GLY A 577 -41.13 25.00 24.64
N HIS A 578 -39.92 24.48 24.88
CA HIS A 578 -39.75 23.30 25.72
C HIS A 578 -38.39 23.41 26.41
N PRO A 579 -38.28 23.26 27.75
CA PRO A 579 -37.01 23.34 28.43
C PRO A 579 -36.14 22.17 27.99
N LEU A 580 -35.00 22.49 27.36
CA LEU A 580 -33.91 21.58 27.07
C LEU A 580 -33.58 20.81 28.35
N ALA A 581 -33.84 19.51 28.36
CA ALA A 581 -33.30 18.62 29.37
C ALA A 581 -31.78 18.80 29.34
N ARG A 582 -31.22 19.28 30.46
CA ARG A 582 -29.79 19.38 30.65
C ARG A 582 -29.23 17.96 30.53
N HIS A 583 -28.65 17.62 29.38
CA HIS A 583 -27.93 16.36 29.23
C HIS A 583 -26.80 16.33 30.27
N PRO A 584 -26.67 15.22 31.04
CA PRO A 584 -25.65 15.13 32.06
C PRO A 584 -24.27 15.34 31.43
N ALA A 585 -23.43 16.10 32.14
CA ALA A 585 -22.05 16.43 31.78
C ALA A 585 -21.33 15.22 31.18
N ALA A 586 -20.71 15.40 30.01
CA ALA A 586 -20.08 14.34 29.23
C ALA A 586 -19.00 13.62 30.06
N CYS A 587 -19.26 12.36 30.43
CA CYS A 587 -18.25 11.48 30.99
C CYS A 587 -17.12 11.29 29.96
N ARG A 588 -15.87 11.32 30.44
CA ARG A 588 -14.70 10.99 29.61
C ARG A 588 -14.89 9.59 29.03
N PRO A 589 -14.79 9.40 27.70
CA PRO A 589 -14.85 8.07 27.11
C PRO A 589 -13.59 7.28 27.46
N ALA A 590 -13.75 5.97 27.63
CA ALA A 590 -12.61 5.06 27.70
C ALA A 590 -11.87 5.11 26.35
N ALA A 591 -10.53 5.16 26.39
CA ALA A 591 -9.72 5.29 25.18
C ALA A 591 -8.44 4.47 25.26
N ARG A 592 -7.87 4.16 24.09
CA ARG A 592 -6.59 3.47 23.93
C ARG A 592 -5.80 4.06 22.77
N GLU A 593 -4.49 4.18 22.93
CA GLU A 593 -3.54 4.55 21.88
C GLU A 593 -2.44 3.49 21.79
N GLY A 594 -2.24 2.89 20.62
CA GLY A 594 -1.16 1.93 20.39
C GLY A 594 0.01 2.49 19.58
N GLY A 595 1.21 2.04 19.93
CA GLY A 595 2.43 2.31 19.18
C GLY A 595 2.64 1.36 18.00
N HIS A 596 3.89 1.25 17.54
CA HIS A 596 4.26 0.34 16.46
C HIS A 596 4.34 -1.11 16.94
N ALA A 597 3.76 -2.03 16.18
CA ALA A 597 4.00 -3.46 16.34
C ALA A 597 5.45 -3.83 15.93
N LEU A 598 6.21 -4.37 16.88
CA LEU A 598 7.49 -4.99 16.57
C LEU A 598 7.32 -6.49 16.44
N ALA A 599 7.80 -7.05 15.35
CA ALA A 599 7.79 -8.49 15.12
C ALA A 599 9.19 -9.04 14.87
N ASP A 600 9.41 -10.27 15.32
CA ASP A 600 10.67 -11.00 15.17
C ASP A 600 10.42 -12.52 15.19
N ALA A 601 11.44 -13.30 14.89
CA ALA A 601 11.39 -14.76 14.98
C ALA A 601 11.29 -15.24 16.44
N ALA A 602 11.76 -14.44 17.40
CA ALA A 602 11.64 -14.67 18.83
C ALA A 602 10.76 -13.58 19.47
N GLU A 603 10.23 -13.87 20.65
CA GLU A 603 9.40 -12.90 21.37
C GLU A 603 10.18 -11.61 21.70
N PRO A 604 9.66 -10.44 21.29
CA PRO A 604 10.23 -9.15 21.69
C PRO A 604 10.18 -8.95 23.21
N VAL A 605 11.22 -8.32 23.76
CA VAL A 605 11.27 -7.98 25.19
C VAL A 605 10.37 -6.79 25.47
N ALA A 606 9.56 -6.88 26.52
CA ALA A 606 8.64 -5.83 26.93
C ALA A 606 9.04 -5.25 28.30
N ALA A 607 8.82 -3.95 28.49
CA ALA A 607 8.90 -3.29 29.79
C ALA A 607 7.82 -2.21 29.90
N THR A 608 7.32 -1.99 31.12
CA THR A 608 6.28 -1.00 31.41
C THR A 608 6.65 -0.23 32.67
N GLY A 609 6.19 1.02 32.74
CA GLY A 609 6.27 1.84 33.95
C GLY A 609 5.05 2.76 34.05
N ASP A 610 5.13 3.73 34.95
CA ASP A 610 4.04 4.69 35.14
C ASP A 610 3.86 5.56 33.89
N GLY A 611 2.78 5.33 33.14
CA GLY A 611 2.40 6.06 31.94
C GLY A 611 3.30 5.84 30.71
N TRP A 612 4.14 4.80 30.69
CA TRP A 612 4.92 4.43 29.50
C TRP A 612 5.05 2.91 29.33
N ALA A 613 5.19 2.46 28.09
CA ALA A 613 5.48 1.07 27.74
C ALA A 613 6.45 1.01 26.57
N LEU A 614 7.30 -0.01 26.54
CA LEU A 614 8.22 -0.27 25.44
C LEU A 614 8.27 -1.74 25.07
N VAL A 615 8.60 -1.98 23.81
CA VAL A 615 8.90 -3.29 23.23
C VAL A 615 10.22 -3.19 22.48
N ARG A 616 11.08 -4.21 22.59
CA ARG A 616 12.41 -4.24 21.98
C ARG A 616 12.70 -5.57 21.32
N ARG A 617 13.21 -5.51 20.08
CA ARG A 617 13.79 -6.65 19.36
C ARG A 617 15.24 -6.88 19.74
N ARG A 618 15.75 -8.07 19.42
CA ARG A 618 17.15 -8.44 19.70
C ARG A 618 18.16 -7.57 18.95
N ASP A 619 17.79 -7.02 17.80
CA ASP A 619 18.62 -6.10 17.01
C ASP A 619 18.61 -4.65 17.54
N GLY A 620 17.94 -4.39 18.67
CA GLY A 620 17.86 -3.09 19.30
C GLY A 620 16.71 -2.20 18.84
N LEU A 621 15.98 -2.59 17.78
CA LEU A 621 14.80 -1.85 17.32
C LEU A 621 13.79 -1.78 18.47
N THR A 622 13.42 -0.56 18.86
CA THR A 622 12.53 -0.28 20.00
C THR A 622 11.29 0.47 19.54
N SER A 623 10.13 0.05 20.00
CA SER A 623 8.85 0.76 19.90
C SER A 623 8.44 1.16 21.30
N ALA A 624 7.96 2.39 21.48
CA ALA A 624 7.58 2.89 22.79
C ALA A 624 6.38 3.82 22.70
N VAL A 625 5.62 3.89 23.79
CA VAL A 625 4.56 4.89 23.98
C VAL A 625 4.75 5.58 25.32
N VAL A 626 4.50 6.88 25.36
CA VAL A 626 4.53 7.70 26.59
C VAL A 626 3.27 8.56 26.63
N GLY A 627 2.48 8.41 27.69
CA GLY A 627 1.29 9.22 27.94
C GLY A 627 1.68 10.54 28.62
N LEU A 628 1.46 11.67 27.93
CA LEU A 628 1.78 13.00 28.44
C LEU A 628 0.58 13.71 29.07
N HIS A 629 -0.61 13.56 28.49
CA HIS A 629 -1.84 14.14 29.02
C HIS A 629 -3.05 13.25 28.72
N GLY A 630 -3.92 13.08 29.72
CA GLY A 630 -5.18 12.35 29.54
C GLY A 630 -5.03 10.83 29.45
N TRP A 631 -3.95 10.23 29.99
CA TRP A 631 -3.73 8.78 30.02
C TRP A 631 -3.54 8.28 31.45
N ASP A 632 -4.00 7.06 31.74
CA ASP A 632 -4.05 6.51 33.10
C ASP A 632 -3.07 5.36 33.30
N ALA A 633 -2.83 4.53 32.28
CA ALA A 633 -1.92 3.39 32.36
C ALA A 633 -1.25 3.08 31.02
N ALA A 634 -0.23 2.23 31.06
CA ALA A 634 0.47 1.70 29.91
C ALA A 634 0.68 0.19 30.04
N ALA A 635 0.63 -0.52 28.92
CA ALA A 635 0.76 -1.97 28.86
C ALA A 635 1.33 -2.42 27.50
N VAL A 636 1.59 -3.72 27.37
CA VAL A 636 2.06 -4.35 26.13
C VAL A 636 1.14 -5.50 25.76
N GLU A 637 0.75 -5.57 24.49
CA GLU A 637 0.01 -6.70 23.92
C GLU A 637 0.96 -7.59 23.13
N HIS A 638 0.92 -8.89 23.38
CA HIS A 638 1.67 -9.90 22.64
C HIS A 638 0.77 -10.66 21.66
N ALA A 639 1.32 -11.04 20.51
CA ALA A 639 0.63 -11.85 19.52
C ALA A 639 1.60 -12.78 18.78
N VAL A 640 1.08 -13.92 18.32
CA VAL A 640 1.80 -14.91 17.53
C VAL A 640 1.12 -15.04 16.16
N ASP A 641 1.93 -15.21 15.12
CA ASP A 641 1.51 -15.32 13.71
C ASP A 641 0.62 -14.15 13.25
N ALA A 642 0.85 -12.98 13.84
CA ALA A 642 0.02 -11.79 13.65
C ALA A 642 0.62 -10.75 12.68
N ASN A 643 1.90 -10.88 12.31
CA ASN A 643 2.65 -9.82 11.65
C ASN A 643 3.55 -10.36 10.52
N ALA A 644 3.66 -9.60 9.43
CA ALA A 644 4.43 -9.99 8.25
C ALA A 644 5.96 -10.01 8.46
N PHE A 645 6.47 -9.37 9.52
CA PHE A 645 7.90 -9.25 9.81
C PHE A 645 8.45 -10.36 10.72
N GLY A 646 7.58 -11.17 11.33
CA GLY A 646 8.03 -12.23 12.23
C GLY A 646 6.89 -12.97 12.93
N ARG A 647 7.21 -14.15 13.44
CA ARG A 647 6.25 -15.04 14.12
C ARG A 647 5.72 -14.44 15.41
N HIS A 648 6.58 -13.83 16.22
CA HIS A 648 6.17 -13.20 17.47
C HIS A 648 6.12 -11.70 17.28
N SER A 649 5.10 -11.05 17.82
CA SER A 649 5.00 -9.60 17.80
C SER A 649 4.48 -9.04 19.11
N ALA A 650 4.85 -7.81 19.43
CA ALA A 650 4.32 -7.10 20.58
C ALA A 650 4.10 -5.61 20.28
N VAL A 651 3.09 -5.02 20.92
CA VAL A 651 2.65 -3.64 20.72
C VAL A 651 2.53 -2.94 22.09
N PRO A 652 3.31 -1.88 22.36
CA PRO A 652 3.10 -1.05 23.53
C PRO A 652 1.88 -0.13 23.33
N TYR A 653 1.06 0.06 24.36
CA TYR A 653 -0.14 0.89 24.28
C TYR A 653 -0.46 1.61 25.60
N LEU A 654 -1.23 2.70 25.49
CA LEU A 654 -1.76 3.51 26.59
C LEU A 654 -3.26 3.28 26.74
N THR A 655 -3.78 3.39 27.96
CA THR A 655 -5.22 3.33 28.25
C THR A 655 -5.69 4.48 29.13
N ALA A 656 -6.94 4.84 28.92
CA ALA A 656 -7.69 5.80 29.70
C ALA A 656 -9.03 5.17 30.12
N ALA A 657 -9.31 5.14 31.42
CA ALA A 657 -10.58 4.68 31.95
C ALA A 657 -11.70 5.69 31.64
N GLY A 658 -12.86 5.14 31.28
CA GLY A 658 -14.09 5.92 31.16
C GLY A 658 -14.70 6.19 32.53
N GLY A 659 -15.26 7.38 32.73
CA GLY A 659 -15.95 7.69 33.98
C GLY A 659 -15.91 9.15 34.41
N GLN A 660 -16.72 9.45 35.42
CA GLN A 660 -16.73 10.70 36.16
C GLN A 660 -15.67 10.57 37.25
N ARG A 661 -14.70 11.48 37.36
CA ARG A 661 -13.70 11.41 38.44
C ARG A 661 -14.44 11.39 39.78
N ASP A 662 -14.39 10.27 40.50
CA ASP A 662 -14.81 10.19 41.90
C ASP A 662 -13.83 11.03 42.73
N GLY A 663 -14.28 12.21 43.12
CA GLY A 663 -13.58 13.09 44.05
C GLY A 663 -14.55 13.51 45.15
N GLY A 664 -14.26 13.07 46.38
CA GLY A 664 -15.04 13.41 47.56
C GLY A 664 -15.30 14.91 47.70
N SER A 665 -16.53 15.24 48.11
CA SER A 665 -16.97 16.52 48.68
C SER A 665 -16.21 17.78 48.24
N GLY A 666 -16.13 18.02 46.93
CA GLY A 666 -15.51 19.20 46.35
C GLY A 666 -16.01 19.35 44.92
N ARG A 667 -16.76 20.42 44.66
CA ARG A 667 -17.32 20.89 43.38
C ARG A 667 -16.74 20.17 42.14
N ALA A 668 -17.58 19.41 41.43
CA ALA A 668 -17.24 18.82 40.13
C ALA A 668 -16.67 19.92 39.21
N PRO A 669 -15.55 19.68 38.49
CA PRO A 669 -15.10 20.62 37.49
C PRO A 669 -16.20 20.75 36.43
N GLU A 670 -16.63 21.98 36.16
CA GLU A 670 -17.55 22.28 35.06
C GLU A 670 -17.00 21.65 33.78
N ALA A 671 -17.86 20.95 33.03
CA ALA A 671 -17.50 20.35 31.76
C ALA A 671 -16.91 21.42 30.84
N THR A 672 -15.64 21.28 30.48
CA THR A 672 -14.97 22.18 29.55
C THR A 672 -15.70 22.12 28.21
N PRO A 673 -16.14 23.26 27.63
CA PRO A 673 -16.84 23.28 26.34
C PRO A 673 -16.04 22.68 25.16
N GLY A 674 -14.74 22.47 25.32
CA GLY A 674 -13.79 22.08 24.26
C GLY A 674 -13.65 20.58 23.92
N GLY A 675 -14.27 19.66 24.66
CA GLY A 675 -14.10 18.20 24.49
C GLY A 675 -12.94 17.60 25.29
N HIS A 676 -12.65 16.31 25.12
CA HIS A 676 -11.53 15.63 25.81
C HIS A 676 -10.27 15.65 24.94
N VAL A 677 -9.12 15.91 25.57
CA VAL A 677 -7.81 15.95 24.90
C VAL A 677 -6.92 14.82 25.43
N TYR A 678 -6.27 14.10 24.52
CA TYR A 678 -5.28 13.08 24.82
C TYR A 678 -3.98 13.43 24.10
N VAL A 679 -2.86 13.40 24.80
CA VAL A 679 -1.53 13.71 24.26
C VAL A 679 -0.57 12.58 24.58
N SER A 680 0.06 12.02 23.56
CA SER A 680 1.03 10.93 23.67
C SER A 680 2.25 11.17 22.79
N LEU A 681 3.34 10.49 23.13
CA LEU A 681 4.47 10.29 22.24
C LEU A 681 4.49 8.82 21.80
N VAL A 682 4.60 8.59 20.50
CA VAL A 682 4.78 7.26 19.91
C VAL A 682 6.15 7.21 19.27
N GLY A 683 7.00 6.30 19.72
CA GLY A 683 8.39 6.17 19.28
C GLY A 683 8.61 4.88 18.53
N LEU A 684 9.40 4.95 17.47
CA LEU A 684 10.03 3.80 16.83
C LEU A 684 11.47 4.20 16.59
N SER A 685 12.46 3.43 17.02
CA SER A 685 13.87 3.82 16.91
C SER A 685 14.78 2.62 16.77
N GLY A 686 15.71 2.68 15.81
CA GLY A 686 16.81 1.71 15.72
C GLY A 686 17.91 1.95 16.75
N VAL A 687 17.90 3.10 17.42
CA VAL A 687 18.72 3.37 18.61
C VAL A 687 17.87 3.04 19.84
N PRO A 688 18.32 2.13 20.73
CA PRO A 688 17.51 1.71 21.86
C PRO A 688 17.02 2.89 22.72
N LEU A 689 15.71 2.94 22.98
CA LEU A 689 15.08 3.88 23.91
C LEU A 689 15.00 3.21 25.29
N ASP A 690 15.87 3.56 26.23
CA ASP A 690 15.86 2.96 27.57
C ASP A 690 14.74 3.50 28.47
N GLU A 691 14.48 2.78 29.57
CA GLU A 691 13.41 3.09 30.52
C GLU A 691 13.59 4.47 31.16
N GLU A 692 14.85 4.85 31.43
CA GLU A 692 15.19 6.15 32.00
C GLU A 692 14.88 7.31 31.04
N CYS A 693 15.15 7.13 29.75
CA CYS A 693 14.77 8.07 28.70
C CYS A 693 13.24 8.26 28.67
N LEU A 694 12.46 7.19 28.78
CA LEU A 694 10.99 7.27 28.78
C LEU A 694 10.46 7.98 30.02
N ARG A 695 10.98 7.62 31.21
CA ARG A 695 10.63 8.24 32.48
C ARG A 695 10.91 9.74 32.45
N ARG A 696 12.12 10.12 32.05
CA ARG A 696 12.53 11.52 31.94
C ARG A 696 11.68 12.28 30.92
N THR A 697 11.44 11.68 29.75
CA THR A 697 10.59 12.29 28.72
C THR A 697 9.19 12.58 29.25
N ARG A 698 8.60 11.67 30.04
CA ARG A 698 7.29 11.88 30.66
C ARG A 698 7.30 12.98 31.72
N GLU A 699 8.31 12.99 32.59
CA GLU A 699 8.37 13.92 33.73
C GLU A 699 8.73 15.35 33.32
N GLU A 700 9.59 15.50 32.30
CA GLU A 700 10.16 16.79 31.92
C GLU A 700 9.45 17.43 30.71
N THR A 701 8.61 16.70 29.98
CA THR A 701 7.81 17.28 28.87
C THR A 701 6.56 17.95 29.41
N ALA A 702 6.45 19.26 29.22
CA ALA A 702 5.27 20.03 29.63
C ALA A 702 4.21 20.03 28.53
N VAL A 703 2.93 19.85 28.92
CA VAL A 703 1.77 19.94 28.02
C VAL A 703 0.80 20.99 28.55
N GLU A 704 0.49 21.98 27.71
CA GLU A 704 -0.47 23.04 27.99
C GLU A 704 -1.67 22.91 27.03
N PRO A 705 -2.73 22.19 27.42
CA PRO A 705 -3.94 22.10 26.62
C PRO A 705 -4.83 23.33 26.87
N THR A 706 -5.14 24.07 25.81
CA THR A 706 -6.17 25.13 25.80
C THR A 706 -7.32 24.73 24.88
N ASP A 707 -8.44 25.47 24.93
CA ASP A 707 -9.63 25.18 24.12
C ASP A 707 -9.38 25.19 22.60
N GLY A 708 -8.32 25.89 22.14
CA GLY A 708 -7.98 26.04 20.72
C GLY A 708 -6.60 25.49 20.30
N GLU A 709 -5.67 25.28 21.23
CA GLU A 709 -4.28 24.93 20.92
C GLU A 709 -3.73 23.98 22.02
N VAL A 710 -2.94 22.97 21.63
CA VAL A 710 -2.11 22.21 22.57
C VAL A 710 -0.66 22.56 22.30
N VAL A 711 0.03 23.06 23.32
CA VAL A 711 1.47 23.32 23.27
C VAL A 711 2.21 22.22 24.03
N ILE A 712 3.20 21.61 23.39
CA ILE A 712 4.08 20.58 23.97
C ILE A 712 5.50 21.15 24.00
N ARG A 713 6.12 21.24 25.19
CA ARG A 713 7.50 21.71 25.36
C ARG A 713 8.38 20.58 25.86
N PHE A 714 9.38 20.23 25.06
CA PHE A 714 10.34 19.19 25.37
C PHE A 714 11.52 19.72 26.18
N PRO A 715 12.27 18.84 26.88
CA PRO A 715 13.39 19.25 27.74
C PRO A 715 14.55 19.92 26.99
N ASP A 716 14.67 19.66 25.68
CA ASP A 716 15.68 20.27 24.81
C ASP A 716 15.29 21.68 24.33
N GLY A 717 14.12 22.19 24.78
CA GLY A 717 13.57 23.49 24.38
C GLY A 717 12.72 23.45 23.11
N THR A 718 12.57 22.28 22.46
CA THR A 718 11.70 22.13 21.30
C THR A 718 10.24 22.35 21.71
N GLU A 719 9.50 23.13 20.92
CA GLU A 719 8.08 23.38 21.12
C GLU A 719 7.27 22.94 19.90
N LEU A 720 6.22 22.14 20.14
CA LEU A 720 5.25 21.72 19.14
C LEU A 720 3.86 22.27 19.47
N ARG A 721 3.09 22.62 18.42
CA ARG A 721 1.78 23.27 18.52
C ARG A 721 0.76 22.56 17.63
N ALA A 722 -0.36 22.12 18.20
CA ALA A 722 -1.38 21.30 17.56
C ALA A 722 -2.81 21.83 17.64
#